data_AF-A0A6I5F0S0-F1
#
_entry.id   AF-A0A6I5F0S0-F1
#
_cell.length_a   1.000
_cell.length_b   1.000
_cell.length_c   1.000
_cell.angle_alpha   90.00
_cell.angle_beta   90.00
_cell.angle_gamma   90.00
#
_symmetry.space_group_name_H-M   'P 1'
#
loop_
_entity.id
_entity.type
_entity.pdbx_description
1 polymer ?
#
loop_
_entity_poly.entity_id
_entity_poly.type
_entity_poly.pdbx_seq_one_letter_code
_entity_poly.pdbx_strand_id
1 'polypeptide(L)'
;MLAVARHRPERVAELVRPYVGATPQWRRRLVGLIEWALTPDLVELAVDLIEQGYADEARGPIAVNSDFWSLLYGLSETAPAPAARLVGAYLRRHLARARADGSGDPFASEHLSTNSMAADTVLSRVAQAEPETYVDQVLPFVIDVATASSAARADSHDLGGRWAFRLVGGHGVDAVLLAALDTALRSLASQAPTAAADALRQLTASPVQELRFLACRLHAALGWPDEAIAWLLNDERNLRLGWVDSARWASRELIETTTPHCADEMLDRLTAVLLGYYPAWERRRQKGQGSAWGWSQYELLSAICPSRRSAAVRRRLAECDRKFPGQVPSPPAPIQAGVVGSPISDHAARHMTDDQWHRALDKYAQPQPERFWPRRGGVHELARTLGSRAQQEPDRFTDFAFTLGPGSPAAYLCAIVEAVTSHLDADHWERLVLYTLQTLGSEAAHTICRTLQAAPQNFTPSLLPALDGYTTDPRPQDDVPRSDVEGTRTDLLTAGINATRGQAALTVAALLFHDSQHLHVLTPLVTRLANDPVLAVRVCAAEAVLALMKHDPQTALDIAEQLLTHQDTNVHNAPTAQRLLIHALVHDYSRFVPHLGRALQGSESTAELAGQTWAVAAVQGRLAAGIPMAVQELGDTARRGAATVFARHVDHYPHLIPLFGDGDAEVRKNASLAMRYAFDLPPAQADELVRAFLDSRAFVDHLEHLVFALHDHTGPLPTVAIEVCERIVRHVGKELGDIRTQRAADGHHLVSTVIRLYRQSPPALRIRCLDIIDRLSQAGAYGLNAALENER
;
A
#
# COMPACT_ATOMS: atom_id res chain seq x y z
N MET A 1 34.51 -11.37 -16.07
CA MET A 1 34.72 -10.61 -14.80
C MET A 1 33.92 -11.24 -13.67
N LEU A 2 32.59 -11.31 -13.75
CA LEU A 2 31.73 -11.88 -12.68
C LEU A 2 32.06 -13.32 -12.29
N ALA A 3 32.22 -14.21 -13.28
CA ALA A 3 32.62 -15.59 -13.03
C ALA A 3 33.99 -15.71 -12.33
N VAL A 4 34.92 -14.79 -12.63
CA VAL A 4 36.27 -14.78 -12.02
C VAL A 4 36.25 -14.11 -10.65
N ALA A 5 35.38 -13.12 -10.43
CA ALA A 5 35.28 -12.37 -9.19
C ALA A 5 34.93 -13.27 -7.99
N ARG A 6 34.16 -14.34 -8.20
CA ARG A 6 33.86 -15.33 -7.15
C ARG A 6 35.05 -16.22 -6.78
N HIS A 7 36.08 -16.28 -7.62
CA HIS A 7 37.26 -17.13 -7.42
C HIS A 7 38.55 -16.35 -7.15
N ARG A 8 38.63 -15.09 -7.60
CA ARG A 8 39.79 -14.18 -7.43
C ARG A 8 39.33 -12.74 -7.18
N PRO A 9 38.57 -12.49 -6.09
CA PRO A 9 37.94 -11.20 -5.83
C PRO A 9 38.95 -10.05 -5.68
N GLU A 10 40.03 -10.22 -4.92
CA GLU A 10 41.06 -9.19 -4.70
C GLU A 10 41.70 -8.72 -6.01
N ARG A 11 42.11 -9.68 -6.86
CA ARG A 11 42.72 -9.35 -8.16
C ARG A 11 41.74 -8.65 -9.09
N VAL A 12 40.46 -9.02 -9.02
CA VAL A 12 39.42 -8.31 -9.77
C VAL A 12 39.28 -6.88 -9.24
N ALA A 13 39.24 -6.68 -7.92
CA ALA A 13 39.16 -5.35 -7.31
C ALA A 13 40.32 -4.44 -7.75
N GLU A 14 41.56 -4.92 -7.69
CA GLU A 14 42.75 -4.19 -8.15
C GLU A 14 42.64 -3.74 -9.61
N LEU A 15 42.20 -4.64 -10.49
CA LEU A 15 42.12 -4.37 -11.93
C LEU A 15 41.00 -3.39 -12.28
N VAL A 16 39.92 -3.35 -11.49
CA VAL A 16 38.77 -2.48 -11.77
C VAL A 16 38.85 -1.12 -11.07
N ARG A 17 39.66 -1.00 -10.00
CA ARG A 17 39.82 0.24 -9.22
C ARG A 17 40.18 1.47 -10.07
N PRO A 18 41.07 1.40 -11.08
CA PRO A 18 41.38 2.55 -11.93
C PRO A 18 40.22 3.03 -12.81
N TYR A 19 39.16 2.24 -12.95
CA TYR A 19 37.99 2.56 -13.76
C TYR A 19 36.81 3.12 -12.96
N VAL A 20 36.95 3.24 -11.64
CA VAL A 20 36.00 3.94 -10.78
C VAL A 20 35.89 5.39 -11.24
N GLY A 21 34.67 5.85 -11.56
CA GLY A 21 34.44 7.20 -12.09
C GLY A 21 34.88 7.45 -13.54
N ALA A 22 35.47 6.47 -14.24
CA ALA A 22 36.04 6.69 -15.57
C ALA A 22 34.97 6.92 -16.66
N THR A 23 33.97 6.04 -16.76
CA THR A 23 32.86 6.17 -17.73
C THR A 23 31.55 5.60 -17.18
N PRO A 24 30.38 6.04 -17.69
CA PRO A 24 29.08 5.44 -17.32
C PRO A 24 28.99 3.93 -17.60
N GLN A 25 29.70 3.44 -18.62
CA GLN A 25 29.78 2.01 -18.93
C GLN A 25 30.55 1.24 -17.86
N TRP A 26 31.65 1.81 -17.34
CA TRP A 26 32.39 1.21 -16.24
C TRP A 26 31.61 1.26 -14.92
N ARG A 27 30.88 2.35 -14.66
CA ARG A 27 29.93 2.42 -13.54
C ARG A 27 28.95 1.24 -13.55
N ARG A 28 28.26 1.00 -14.68
CA ARG A 28 27.33 -0.15 -14.81
C ARG A 28 28.01 -1.50 -14.56
N ARG A 29 29.25 -1.69 -15.04
CA ARG A 29 30.02 -2.93 -14.82
C ARG A 29 30.41 -3.12 -13.35
N LEU A 30 30.77 -2.03 -12.66
CA LEU A 30 31.17 -2.03 -11.26
C LEU A 30 29.97 -2.27 -10.34
N VAL A 31 28.83 -1.60 -10.57
CA VAL A 31 27.57 -1.89 -9.87
C VAL A 31 27.21 -3.35 -10.05
N GLY A 32 27.26 -3.82 -11.30
CA GLY A 32 26.94 -5.19 -11.55
C GLY A 32 27.91 -6.18 -10.86
N LEU A 33 29.20 -5.86 -10.78
CA LEU A 33 30.16 -6.68 -10.06
C LEU A 33 29.73 -6.90 -8.60
N ILE A 34 29.24 -5.84 -7.96
CA ILE A 34 28.65 -5.92 -6.61
C ILE A 34 27.39 -6.80 -6.67
N GLU A 35 26.40 -6.48 -7.50
CA GLU A 35 25.10 -7.16 -7.48
C GLU A 35 25.19 -8.69 -7.69
N TRP A 36 26.15 -9.18 -8.49
CA TRP A 36 26.28 -10.61 -8.81
C TRP A 36 27.35 -11.39 -8.08
N ALA A 37 28.41 -10.70 -7.67
CA ALA A 37 29.62 -11.36 -7.19
C ALA A 37 30.10 -10.80 -5.87
N LEU A 38 29.25 -10.06 -5.14
CA LEU A 38 29.56 -9.58 -3.80
C LEU A 38 30.03 -10.74 -2.92
N THR A 39 31.27 -10.62 -2.50
CA THR A 39 31.98 -11.52 -1.59
C THR A 39 32.67 -10.64 -0.54
N PRO A 40 33.07 -11.18 0.61
CA PRO A 40 33.74 -10.41 1.66
C PRO A 40 34.93 -9.58 1.15
N ASP A 41 35.73 -10.15 0.25
CA ASP A 41 36.94 -9.53 -0.30
C ASP A 41 36.65 -8.39 -1.30
N LEU A 42 35.40 -8.24 -1.76
CA LEU A 42 34.97 -7.13 -2.61
C LEU A 42 34.31 -5.99 -1.84
N VAL A 43 34.14 -6.12 -0.52
CA VAL A 43 33.41 -5.13 0.28
C VAL A 43 34.09 -3.76 0.26
N GLU A 44 35.42 -3.69 0.31
CA GLU A 44 36.13 -2.39 0.21
C GLU A 44 35.79 -1.63 -1.07
N LEU A 45 35.80 -2.34 -2.21
CA LEU A 45 35.44 -1.74 -3.49
C LEU A 45 33.96 -1.34 -3.49
N ALA A 46 33.08 -2.16 -2.94
CA ALA A 46 31.66 -1.86 -2.88
C ALA A 46 31.34 -0.65 -2.00
N VAL A 47 32.01 -0.51 -0.84
CA VAL A 47 31.93 0.67 0.02
C VAL A 47 32.38 1.92 -0.74
N ASP A 48 33.55 1.89 -1.38
CA ASP A 48 34.06 3.02 -2.17
C ASP A 48 33.07 3.45 -3.26
N LEU A 49 32.43 2.48 -3.94
CA LEU A 49 31.45 2.75 -4.99
C LEU A 49 30.15 3.35 -4.46
N ILE A 50 29.67 2.90 -3.29
CA ILE A 50 28.49 3.45 -2.64
C ILE A 50 28.77 4.89 -2.17
N GLU A 51 29.86 5.12 -1.44
CA GLU A 51 30.18 6.43 -0.89
C GLU A 51 30.36 7.50 -2.00
N GLN A 52 30.94 7.11 -3.13
CA GLN A 52 31.13 8.00 -4.30
C GLN A 52 29.87 8.17 -5.17
N GLY A 53 28.76 7.50 -4.84
CA GLY A 53 27.50 7.63 -5.59
C GLY A 53 27.47 6.86 -6.90
N TYR A 54 28.34 5.86 -7.06
CA TYR A 54 28.38 5.02 -8.23
C TYR A 54 27.47 3.80 -8.14
N ALA A 55 27.02 3.44 -6.93
CA ALA A 55 26.18 2.28 -6.65
C ALA A 55 24.90 2.61 -5.87
N ASP A 56 24.36 3.83 -6.01
CA ASP A 56 23.15 4.29 -5.32
C ASP A 56 21.89 3.45 -5.62
N GLU A 57 21.84 2.80 -6.79
CA GLU A 57 20.71 1.97 -7.25
C GLU A 57 20.98 0.46 -7.11
N ALA A 58 22.08 0.07 -6.47
CA ALA A 58 22.46 -1.33 -6.36
C ALA A 58 21.42 -2.14 -5.58
N ARG A 59 20.94 -3.24 -6.16
CA ARG A 59 19.89 -4.09 -5.56
C ARG A 59 20.18 -5.57 -5.71
N GLY A 60 19.44 -6.37 -4.93
CA GLY A 60 19.44 -7.82 -5.09
C GLY A 60 19.12 -8.20 -6.55
N PRO A 61 19.79 -9.20 -7.13
CA PRO A 61 19.63 -9.41 -8.56
C PRO A 61 18.38 -10.20 -9.01
N ILE A 62 17.75 -10.98 -8.10
CA ILE A 62 16.89 -12.11 -8.49
C ILE A 62 15.39 -11.75 -8.54
N ALA A 63 14.90 -10.88 -7.65
CA ALA A 63 13.48 -10.63 -7.48
C ALA A 63 13.09 -9.22 -7.96
N VAL A 64 11.92 -9.07 -8.56
CA VAL A 64 11.43 -7.76 -9.07
C VAL A 64 11.22 -6.75 -7.94
N ASN A 65 10.93 -7.23 -6.73
CA ASN A 65 10.81 -6.45 -5.50
C ASN A 65 12.09 -6.44 -4.64
N SER A 66 13.24 -6.77 -5.23
CA SER A 66 14.53 -6.74 -4.54
C SER A 66 15.02 -5.30 -4.32
N ASP A 67 15.79 -5.16 -3.26
CA ASP A 67 16.37 -3.91 -2.80
C ASP A 67 17.82 -4.12 -2.36
N PHE A 68 18.46 -3.07 -1.84
CA PHE A 68 19.81 -3.15 -1.28
C PHE A 68 19.90 -4.20 -0.15
N TRP A 69 18.88 -4.33 0.69
CA TRP A 69 18.88 -5.31 1.77
C TRP A 69 18.89 -6.75 1.24
N SER A 70 18.17 -6.99 0.14
CA SER A 70 18.16 -8.29 -0.55
C SER A 70 19.54 -8.69 -1.06
N LEU A 71 20.37 -7.72 -1.50
CA LEU A 71 21.77 -7.95 -1.89
C LEU A 71 22.62 -8.43 -0.71
N LEU A 72 22.38 -7.88 0.49
CA LEU A 72 23.13 -8.24 1.69
C LEU A 72 22.68 -9.53 2.36
N TYR A 73 21.58 -10.14 1.93
CA TYR A 73 20.98 -11.30 2.60
C TYR A 73 21.98 -12.44 2.85
N GLY A 74 22.67 -12.91 1.81
CA GLY A 74 23.66 -13.99 1.94
C GLY A 74 24.92 -13.56 2.69
N LEU A 75 25.33 -12.29 2.55
CA LEU A 75 26.51 -11.77 3.24
C LEU A 75 26.27 -11.60 4.74
N SER A 76 25.05 -11.23 5.15
CA SER A 76 24.67 -11.11 6.56
C SER A 76 24.82 -12.42 7.35
N GLU A 77 24.74 -13.56 6.65
CA GLU A 77 24.88 -14.90 7.23
C GLU A 77 26.31 -15.40 7.19
N THR A 78 27.02 -15.16 6.08
CA THR A 78 28.35 -15.74 5.83
C THR A 78 29.51 -14.86 6.28
N ALA A 79 29.32 -13.54 6.30
CA ALA A 79 30.33 -12.55 6.66
C ALA A 79 29.67 -11.27 7.21
N PRO A 80 29.18 -11.31 8.46
CA PRO A 80 28.43 -10.22 9.07
C PRO A 80 29.23 -8.91 9.23
N ALA A 81 30.53 -8.95 9.52
CA ALA A 81 31.29 -7.70 9.73
C ALA A 81 31.48 -6.93 8.41
N PRO A 82 31.84 -7.58 7.28
CA PRO A 82 31.76 -6.96 5.97
C PRO A 82 30.36 -6.45 5.60
N ALA A 83 29.29 -7.18 5.96
CA ALA A 83 27.93 -6.70 5.75
C ALA A 83 27.63 -5.41 6.55
N ALA A 84 28.04 -5.31 7.82
CA ALA A 84 27.87 -4.11 8.65
C ALA A 84 28.50 -2.86 8.01
N ARG A 85 29.67 -3.01 7.39
CA ARG A 85 30.35 -1.91 6.68
C ARG A 85 29.57 -1.43 5.47
N LEU A 86 28.93 -2.34 4.73
CA LEU A 86 28.05 -1.95 3.61
C LEU A 86 26.78 -1.28 4.09
N VAL A 87 26.19 -1.74 5.20
CA VAL A 87 25.06 -1.06 5.85
C VAL A 87 25.45 0.39 6.18
N GLY A 88 26.58 0.60 6.86
CA GLY A 88 27.06 1.94 7.22
C GLY A 88 27.34 2.84 6.01
N ALA A 89 27.99 2.31 4.97
CA ALA A 89 28.24 3.03 3.72
C ALA A 89 26.95 3.47 3.03
N TYR A 90 25.98 2.56 2.92
CA TYR A 90 24.68 2.83 2.30
C TYR A 90 23.89 3.90 3.07
N LEU A 91 23.80 3.76 4.40
CA LEU A 91 23.13 4.74 5.26
C LEU A 91 23.77 6.13 5.16
N ARG A 92 25.11 6.23 5.24
CA ARG A 92 25.84 7.50 5.11
C ARG A 92 25.64 8.14 3.74
N ARG A 93 25.67 7.35 2.67
CA ARG A 93 25.45 7.84 1.31
C ARG A 93 24.08 8.47 1.13
N HIS A 94 23.03 7.79 1.57
CA HIS A 94 21.67 8.30 1.42
C HIS A 94 21.36 9.48 2.34
N LEU A 95 21.96 9.53 3.54
CA LEU A 95 21.90 10.72 4.40
C LEU A 95 22.58 11.92 3.74
N ALA A 96 23.73 11.73 3.10
CA ALA A 96 24.44 12.81 2.40
C ALA A 96 23.61 13.37 1.23
N ARG A 97 22.91 12.50 0.49
CA ARG A 97 21.99 12.90 -0.58
C ARG A 97 20.80 13.69 -0.04
N ALA A 98 20.15 13.19 1.01
CA ALA A 98 19.05 13.91 1.65
C ALA A 98 19.47 15.31 2.13
N ARG A 99 20.68 15.43 2.71
CA ARG A 99 21.24 16.72 3.15
C ARG A 99 21.50 17.67 2.00
N ALA A 100 21.95 17.15 0.85
CA ALA A 100 22.13 17.96 -0.36
C ALA A 100 20.80 18.56 -0.84
N ASP A 101 19.70 17.85 -0.62
CA ASP A 101 18.33 18.28 -0.93
C ASP A 101 17.64 19.02 0.24
N GLY A 102 18.40 19.40 1.26
CA GLY A 102 17.91 20.21 2.40
C GLY A 102 17.17 19.43 3.48
N SER A 103 17.16 18.10 3.44
CA SER A 103 16.57 17.24 4.48
C SER A 103 17.64 16.58 5.35
N GLY A 104 17.47 16.60 6.67
CA GLY A 104 18.30 15.81 7.58
C GLY A 104 17.74 14.42 7.87
N ASP A 105 16.58 14.07 7.32
CA ASP A 105 15.93 12.77 7.46
C ASP A 105 15.76 12.12 6.08
N PRO A 106 16.60 11.12 5.74
CA PRO A 106 16.57 10.47 4.44
C PRO A 106 15.34 9.60 4.21
N PHE A 107 14.62 9.20 5.26
CA PHE A 107 13.35 8.48 5.10
C PHE A 107 12.20 9.44 4.81
N ALA A 108 12.20 10.62 5.43
CA ALA A 108 11.18 11.64 5.16
C ALA A 108 11.33 12.28 3.77
N SER A 109 12.56 12.39 3.26
CA SER A 109 12.84 12.86 1.89
C SER A 109 12.87 11.73 0.85
N GLU A 110 12.38 10.54 1.20
CA GLU A 110 12.27 9.36 0.31
C GLU A 110 13.59 8.88 -0.32
N HIS A 111 14.73 9.37 0.17
CA HIS A 111 16.04 8.88 -0.23
C HIS A 111 16.29 7.47 0.28
N LEU A 112 15.70 7.08 1.42
CA LEU A 112 15.64 5.71 1.91
C LEU A 112 14.20 5.25 2.03
N SER A 113 13.90 4.09 1.44
CA SER A 113 12.61 3.42 1.62
C SER A 113 12.44 2.94 3.07
N THR A 114 11.25 3.11 3.61
CA THR A 114 10.83 2.47 4.87
C THR A 114 10.33 1.04 4.64
N ASN A 115 10.16 0.60 3.39
CA ASN A 115 9.64 -0.71 3.04
C ASN A 115 10.76 -1.62 2.49
N SER A 116 10.91 -2.80 3.09
CA SER A 116 11.80 -3.86 2.62
C SER A 116 11.36 -5.21 3.19
N MET A 117 11.42 -6.26 2.37
CA MET A 117 11.17 -7.63 2.83
C MET A 117 12.39 -8.30 3.47
N ALA A 118 13.60 -7.76 3.25
CA ALA A 118 14.86 -8.37 3.68
C ALA A 118 15.53 -7.62 4.84
N ALA A 119 15.22 -6.33 5.04
CA ALA A 119 15.89 -5.47 6.01
C ALA A 119 15.86 -6.02 7.45
N ASP A 120 14.70 -6.51 7.91
CA ASP A 120 14.56 -7.10 9.26
C ASP A 120 15.56 -8.22 9.50
N THR A 121 15.59 -9.19 8.58
CA THR A 121 16.49 -10.33 8.69
C THR A 121 17.95 -9.90 8.61
N VAL A 122 18.30 -9.02 7.68
CA VAL A 122 19.69 -8.59 7.47
C VAL A 122 20.21 -7.78 8.66
N LEU A 123 19.50 -6.72 9.05
CA LEU A 123 19.95 -5.82 10.12
C LEU A 123 20.03 -6.55 11.45
N SER A 124 19.03 -7.38 11.78
CA SER A 124 19.02 -8.16 13.01
C SER A 124 20.16 -9.19 13.07
N ARG A 125 20.44 -9.91 11.96
CA ARG A 125 21.55 -10.88 11.91
C ARG A 125 22.91 -10.22 12.11
N VAL A 126 23.16 -9.12 11.39
CA VAL A 126 24.44 -8.42 11.47
C VAL A 126 24.64 -7.82 12.87
N ALA A 127 23.63 -7.17 13.43
CA ALA A 127 23.68 -6.58 14.76
C ALA A 127 23.96 -7.62 15.87
N GLN A 128 23.44 -8.83 15.73
CA GLN A 128 23.65 -9.91 16.69
C GLN A 128 25.04 -10.55 16.56
N ALA A 129 25.49 -10.77 15.33
CA ALA A 129 26.76 -11.46 15.08
C ALA A 129 27.98 -10.55 15.29
N GLU A 130 27.88 -9.28 14.93
CA GLU A 130 29.01 -8.33 14.90
C GLU A 130 28.63 -6.98 15.53
N PRO A 131 28.29 -6.94 16.83
CA PRO A 131 27.71 -5.76 17.46
C PRO A 131 28.65 -4.57 17.50
N GLU A 132 29.97 -4.77 17.65
CA GLU A 132 30.94 -3.66 17.68
C GLU A 132 31.03 -2.96 16.33
N THR A 133 31.24 -3.74 15.26
CA THR A 133 31.26 -3.22 13.90
C THR A 133 29.91 -2.60 13.52
N TYR A 134 28.79 -3.22 13.90
CA TYR A 134 27.47 -2.67 13.59
C TYR A 134 27.21 -1.34 14.31
N VAL A 135 27.54 -1.22 15.59
CA VAL A 135 27.40 0.04 16.34
C VAL A 135 28.27 1.13 15.74
N ASP A 136 29.54 0.85 15.43
CA ASP A 136 30.45 1.80 14.78
C ASP A 136 29.87 2.34 13.46
N GLN A 137 29.27 1.46 12.66
CA GLN A 137 28.75 1.81 11.33
C GLN A 137 27.36 2.48 11.35
N VAL A 138 26.50 2.16 12.33
CA VAL A 138 25.08 2.58 12.35
C VAL A 138 24.79 3.70 13.35
N LEU A 139 25.48 3.74 14.50
CA LEU A 139 25.20 4.72 15.55
C LEU A 139 25.33 6.18 15.08
N PRO A 140 26.36 6.58 14.30
CA PRO A 140 26.48 7.96 13.81
C PRO A 140 25.30 8.39 12.95
N PHE A 141 24.80 7.49 12.07
CA PHE A 141 23.63 7.75 11.24
C PHE A 141 22.36 7.95 12.09
N VAL A 142 22.14 7.11 13.09
CA VAL A 142 20.98 7.23 13.99
C VAL A 142 21.03 8.53 14.80
N ILE A 143 22.21 8.93 15.28
CA ILE A 143 22.41 10.21 15.98
C ILE A 143 22.04 11.38 15.06
N ASP A 144 22.56 11.39 13.84
CA ASP A 144 22.32 12.45 12.86
C ASP A 144 20.84 12.59 12.50
N VAL A 145 20.17 11.47 12.16
CA VAL A 145 18.76 11.47 11.78
C VAL A 145 17.87 11.84 12.96
N ALA A 146 18.09 11.25 14.13
CA ALA A 146 17.29 11.56 15.33
C ALA A 146 17.38 13.06 15.69
N THR A 147 18.58 13.64 15.58
CA THR A 147 18.81 15.05 15.88
C THR A 147 18.14 15.96 14.85
N ALA A 148 18.25 15.65 13.56
CA ALA A 148 17.64 16.46 12.50
C ALA A 148 16.10 16.41 12.53
N SER A 149 15.51 15.22 12.65
CA SER A 149 14.05 15.05 12.68
C SER A 149 13.41 15.69 13.92
N SER A 150 14.14 15.78 15.04
CA SER A 150 13.70 16.48 16.25
C SER A 150 13.74 18.01 16.07
N ALA A 151 14.82 18.55 15.47
CA ALA A 151 14.97 19.99 15.23
C ALA A 151 13.94 20.56 14.25
N ALA A 152 13.59 19.82 13.18
CA ALA A 152 12.63 20.25 12.16
C ALA A 152 11.18 20.37 12.68
N ARG A 153 10.88 19.85 13.88
CA ARG A 153 9.51 19.77 14.43
C ARG A 153 9.32 20.50 15.76
N ALA A 154 10.31 21.29 16.19
CA ALA A 154 10.27 22.09 17.42
C ALA A 154 9.11 23.11 17.49
N ASP A 155 8.53 23.48 16.33
CA ASP A 155 7.38 24.39 16.24
C ASP A 155 6.01 23.69 16.46
N SER A 156 5.97 22.36 16.59
CA SER A 156 4.76 21.59 16.85
C SER A 156 4.70 21.09 18.31
N HIS A 157 3.56 21.24 18.99
CA HIS A 157 3.38 20.85 20.40
C HIS A 157 3.29 19.32 20.65
N ASP A 158 3.66 18.48 19.67
CA ASP A 158 3.56 17.02 19.73
C ASP A 158 4.92 16.35 20.01
N LEU A 159 4.90 15.08 20.45
CA LEU A 159 6.08 14.22 20.49
C LEU A 159 6.69 14.13 19.08
N GLY A 160 7.78 14.85 18.84
CA GLY A 160 8.41 14.99 17.53
C GLY A 160 9.68 14.15 17.37
N GLY A 161 9.86 13.56 16.19
CA GLY A 161 11.06 12.80 15.79
C GLY A 161 10.73 11.53 15.01
N ARG A 162 11.66 11.04 14.16
CA ARG A 162 11.48 9.85 13.29
C ARG A 162 11.06 8.61 14.07
N TRP A 163 11.60 8.46 15.28
CA TRP A 163 11.32 7.34 16.17
C TRP A 163 10.64 7.78 17.47
N ALA A 164 9.88 8.87 17.44
CA ALA A 164 9.11 9.32 18.61
C ALA A 164 8.05 8.27 19.02
N PHE A 165 7.42 7.61 18.04
CA PHE A 165 6.41 6.56 18.23
C PHE A 165 7.04 5.17 18.14
N ARG A 166 7.74 4.73 19.20
CA ARG A 166 8.35 3.38 19.27
C ARG A 166 7.29 2.30 19.49
N LEU A 167 7.14 1.42 18.52
CA LEU A 167 6.29 0.23 18.58
C LEU A 167 7.13 -1.03 18.77
N VAL A 168 6.62 -1.99 19.53
CA VAL A 168 7.22 -3.33 19.56
C VAL A 168 6.91 -4.03 18.24
N GLY A 169 7.96 -4.56 17.59
CA GLY A 169 7.81 -5.28 16.33
C GLY A 169 7.46 -4.40 15.14
N GLY A 170 7.87 -3.12 15.13
CA GLY A 170 7.70 -2.25 13.96
C GLY A 170 8.38 -2.84 12.72
N HIS A 171 7.67 -2.82 11.58
CA HIS A 171 8.11 -3.50 10.35
C HIS A 171 8.86 -2.60 9.36
N GLY A 172 8.88 -1.28 9.57
CA GLY A 172 9.61 -0.35 8.71
C GLY A 172 11.13 -0.50 8.87
N VAL A 173 11.88 -0.27 7.79
CA VAL A 173 13.36 -0.30 7.79
C VAL A 173 13.93 0.60 8.89
N ASP A 174 13.35 1.78 9.09
CA ASP A 174 13.70 2.73 10.14
C ASP A 174 13.48 2.13 11.54
N ALA A 175 12.34 1.48 11.78
CA ALA A 175 12.02 0.85 13.07
C ALA A 175 12.94 -0.35 13.37
N VAL A 176 13.17 -1.20 12.36
CA VAL A 176 14.10 -2.34 12.43
C VAL A 176 15.52 -1.86 12.72
N LEU A 177 16.00 -0.82 12.03
CA LEU A 177 17.34 -0.28 12.21
C LEU A 177 17.59 0.13 13.66
N LEU A 178 16.63 0.82 14.28
CA LEU A 178 16.71 1.22 15.68
C LEU A 178 16.70 0.02 16.63
N ALA A 179 15.86 -0.99 16.37
CA ALA A 179 15.77 -2.20 17.19
C ALA A 179 17.04 -3.07 17.10
N ALA A 180 17.62 -3.18 15.90
CA ALA A 180 18.89 -3.85 15.69
C ALA A 180 20.03 -3.11 16.41
N LEU A 181 20.05 -1.77 16.36
CA LEU A 181 21.03 -0.97 17.10
C LEU A 181 20.89 -1.15 18.63
N ASP A 182 19.67 -1.12 19.17
CA ASP A 182 19.41 -1.44 20.59
C ASP A 182 19.96 -2.82 20.97
N THR A 183 19.74 -3.83 20.13
CA THR A 183 20.26 -5.19 20.34
C THR A 183 21.78 -5.23 20.34
N ALA A 184 22.42 -4.56 19.38
CA ALA A 184 23.89 -4.51 19.29
C ALA A 184 24.49 -3.79 20.51
N LEU A 185 23.97 -2.61 20.88
CA LEU A 185 24.42 -1.83 22.04
C LEU A 185 24.36 -2.66 23.34
N ARG A 186 23.23 -3.35 23.58
CA ARG A 186 23.09 -4.21 24.78
C ARG A 186 24.07 -5.39 24.78
N SER A 187 24.42 -5.91 23.60
CA SER A 187 25.40 -6.99 23.47
C SER A 187 26.82 -6.51 23.78
N LEU A 188 27.17 -5.26 23.39
CA LEU A 188 28.48 -4.66 23.68
C LEU A 188 28.80 -4.61 25.17
N ALA A 189 27.80 -4.40 26.02
CA ALA A 189 28.04 -4.31 27.47
C ALA A 189 28.77 -5.54 28.03
N SER A 190 28.55 -6.72 27.44
CA SER A 190 29.24 -7.96 27.84
C SER A 190 30.46 -8.30 26.97
N GLN A 191 30.45 -7.92 25.69
CA GLN A 191 31.44 -8.36 24.70
C GLN A 191 32.61 -7.38 24.55
N ALA A 192 32.32 -6.07 24.58
CA ALA A 192 33.29 -5.00 24.38
C ALA A 192 32.95 -3.78 25.27
N PRO A 193 33.22 -3.83 26.60
CA PRO A 193 32.82 -2.79 27.54
C PRO A 193 33.38 -1.40 27.22
N THR A 194 34.58 -1.31 26.63
CA THR A 194 35.16 -0.04 26.20
C THR A 194 34.34 0.60 25.07
N ALA A 195 33.99 -0.17 24.04
CA ALA A 195 33.14 0.29 22.94
C ALA A 195 31.73 0.66 23.43
N ALA A 196 31.19 -0.09 24.40
CA ALA A 196 29.94 0.24 25.06
C ALA A 196 30.01 1.60 25.80
N ALA A 197 31.12 1.87 26.52
CA ALA A 197 31.34 3.15 27.18
C ALA A 197 31.42 4.31 26.19
N ASP A 198 32.10 4.10 25.05
CA ASP A 198 32.18 5.08 23.96
C ASP A 198 30.82 5.39 23.34
N ALA A 199 30.04 4.35 23.02
CA ALA A 199 28.68 4.52 22.50
C ALA A 199 27.78 5.24 23.51
N LEU A 200 27.90 4.92 24.81
CA LEU A 200 27.14 5.58 25.86
C LEU A 200 27.48 7.08 25.94
N ARG A 201 28.76 7.46 25.85
CA ARG A 201 29.16 8.87 25.82
C ARG A 201 28.55 9.63 24.64
N GLN A 202 28.51 9.01 23.46
CA GLN A 202 27.88 9.62 22.27
C GLN A 202 26.37 9.79 22.45
N LEU A 203 25.68 8.78 22.98
CA LEU A 203 24.23 8.81 23.19
C LEU A 203 23.81 9.83 24.26
N THR A 204 24.56 9.91 25.36
CA THR A 204 24.25 10.80 26.50
C THR A 204 24.58 12.27 26.24
N ALA A 205 25.35 12.58 25.19
CA ALA A 205 25.64 13.96 24.77
C ALA A 205 24.42 14.67 24.15
N SER A 206 23.41 13.93 23.67
CA SER A 206 22.25 14.50 22.98
C SER A 206 21.01 14.63 23.88
N PRO A 207 20.25 15.74 23.80
CA PRO A 207 19.00 15.90 24.52
C PRO A 207 17.82 15.14 23.89
N VAL A 208 17.99 14.56 22.70
CA VAL A 208 16.96 13.90 21.87
C VAL A 208 16.42 12.64 22.56
N GLN A 209 15.09 12.44 22.54
CA GLN A 209 14.43 11.40 23.32
C GLN A 209 14.81 9.98 22.86
N GLU A 210 14.98 9.78 21.57
CA GLU A 210 15.41 8.54 20.92
C GLU A 210 16.78 8.08 21.40
N LEU A 211 17.72 9.01 21.50
CA LEU A 211 19.08 8.73 21.93
C LEU A 211 19.15 8.48 23.44
N ARG A 212 18.34 9.21 24.23
CA ARG A 212 18.12 8.91 25.65
C ARG A 212 17.53 7.52 25.86
N PHE A 213 16.59 7.11 25.02
CA PHE A 213 16.03 5.75 25.07
C PHE A 213 17.12 4.70 24.87
N LEU A 214 17.95 4.82 23.83
CA LEU A 214 19.08 3.91 23.60
C LEU A 214 20.10 3.95 24.75
N ALA A 215 20.41 5.14 25.30
CA ALA A 215 21.29 5.27 26.46
C ALA A 215 20.72 4.54 27.69
N CYS A 216 19.41 4.63 27.93
CA CYS A 216 18.73 3.91 29.01
C CYS A 216 18.86 2.40 28.85
N ARG A 217 18.66 1.88 27.64
CA ARG A 217 18.78 0.45 27.35
C ARG A 217 20.21 -0.04 27.52
N LEU A 218 21.20 0.77 27.14
CA LEU A 218 22.62 0.45 27.32
C LEU A 218 23.05 0.51 28.79
N HIS A 219 22.63 1.52 29.55
CA HIS A 219 22.87 1.58 31.00
C HIS A 219 22.33 0.35 31.73
N ALA A 220 21.16 -0.16 31.33
CA ALA A 220 20.58 -1.37 31.92
C ALA A 220 21.42 -2.63 31.67
N ALA A 221 22.30 -2.61 30.65
CA ALA A 221 23.19 -3.71 30.31
C ALA A 221 24.60 -3.57 30.89
N LEU A 222 25.12 -2.36 31.08
CA LEU A 222 26.51 -2.05 31.46
C LEU A 222 26.94 -2.46 32.88
N GLY A 223 26.00 -2.87 33.74
CA GLY A 223 26.33 -3.34 35.10
C GLY A 223 26.94 -2.25 36.01
N TRP A 224 26.71 -0.96 35.72
CA TRP A 224 27.16 0.19 36.52
C TRP A 224 25.98 0.85 37.25
N PRO A 225 25.49 0.24 38.35
CA PRO A 225 24.19 0.58 38.91
C PRO A 225 24.12 2.02 39.45
N ASP A 226 25.17 2.50 40.11
CA ASP A 226 25.16 3.86 40.69
C ASP A 226 25.23 4.95 39.61
N GLU A 227 26.05 4.73 38.58
CA GLU A 227 26.16 5.65 37.44
C GLU A 227 24.85 5.69 36.63
N ALA A 228 24.24 4.52 36.40
CA ALA A 228 22.96 4.40 35.73
C ALA A 228 21.83 5.15 36.48
N ILE A 229 21.76 5.03 37.81
CA ILE A 229 20.77 5.77 38.60
C ILE A 229 21.11 7.26 38.59
N ALA A 230 22.39 7.65 38.72
CA ALA A 230 22.79 9.05 38.64
C ALA A 230 22.37 9.69 37.30
N TRP A 231 22.57 8.98 36.18
CA TRP A 231 22.12 9.41 34.85
C TRP A 231 20.59 9.48 34.75
N LEU A 232 19.88 8.48 35.27
CA LEU A 232 18.41 8.46 35.29
C LEU A 232 17.84 9.67 36.03
N LEU A 233 18.49 10.11 37.11
CA LEU A 233 18.06 11.24 37.95
C LEU A 233 18.54 12.61 37.46
N ASN A 234 19.45 12.67 36.47
CA ASN A 234 20.00 13.93 35.96
C ASN A 234 18.97 14.76 35.16
N ASP A 235 17.91 14.13 34.65
CA ASP A 235 16.86 14.80 33.88
C ASP A 235 15.52 14.04 34.02
N GLU A 236 14.45 14.74 34.38
CA GLU A 236 13.12 14.13 34.58
C GLU A 236 12.62 13.38 33.34
N ARG A 237 13.05 13.78 32.13
CA ARG A 237 12.71 13.08 30.88
C ARG A 237 13.21 11.64 30.85
N ASN A 238 14.30 11.32 31.57
CA ASN A 238 14.84 9.95 31.64
C ASN A 238 13.92 8.99 32.43
N LEU A 239 12.98 9.52 33.24
CA LEU A 239 11.95 8.73 33.93
C LEU A 239 10.79 8.30 33.00
N ARG A 240 10.77 8.79 31.75
CA ARG A 240 9.74 8.49 30.75
C ARG A 240 10.35 8.00 29.43
N LEU A 241 11.09 6.89 29.51
CA LEU A 241 11.65 6.21 28.35
C LEU A 241 11.00 4.83 28.21
N GLY A 242 10.48 4.55 27.01
CA GLY A 242 9.75 3.31 26.71
C GLY A 242 9.10 3.35 25.33
N TRP A 243 8.07 2.52 25.17
CA TRP A 243 7.28 2.35 23.94
C TRP A 243 5.94 3.08 24.03
N VAL A 244 5.22 3.18 22.92
CA VAL A 244 3.93 3.90 22.84
C VAL A 244 2.91 3.39 23.86
N ASP A 245 2.82 2.08 24.06
CA ASP A 245 1.88 1.42 24.98
C ASP A 245 2.37 1.37 26.43
N SER A 246 3.65 1.70 26.66
CA SER A 246 4.35 1.50 27.92
C SER A 246 5.51 2.51 28.04
N ALA A 247 5.13 3.79 28.12
CA ALA A 247 6.03 4.94 27.95
C ALA A 247 7.20 5.05 28.94
N ARG A 248 7.24 4.21 29.98
CA ARG A 248 8.27 4.20 31.04
C ARG A 248 8.99 2.86 31.16
N TRP A 249 8.69 1.88 30.30
CA TRP A 249 9.15 0.52 30.53
C TRP A 249 10.68 0.40 30.49
N ALA A 250 11.37 1.13 29.61
CA ALA A 250 12.84 1.12 29.59
C ALA A 250 13.43 1.72 30.88
N SER A 251 12.86 2.84 31.36
CA SER A 251 13.24 3.43 32.66
C SER A 251 12.96 2.46 33.82
N ARG A 252 11.85 1.72 33.74
CA ARG A 252 11.45 0.70 34.72
C ARG A 252 12.45 -0.45 34.76
N GLU A 253 12.82 -0.99 33.59
CA GLU A 253 13.84 -2.04 33.46
C GLU A 253 15.20 -1.60 34.01
N LEU A 254 15.58 -0.33 33.77
CA LEU A 254 16.80 0.23 34.33
C LEU A 254 16.78 0.22 35.87
N ILE A 255 15.68 0.63 36.49
CA ILE A 255 15.53 0.60 37.95
C ILE A 255 15.58 -0.84 38.47
N GLU A 256 14.86 -1.76 37.81
CA GLU A 256 14.77 -3.17 38.21
C GLU A 256 16.12 -3.87 38.16
N THR A 257 16.93 -3.58 37.14
CA THR A 257 18.27 -4.17 36.96
C THR A 257 19.33 -3.57 37.87
N THR A 258 19.21 -2.28 38.22
CA THR A 258 20.26 -1.55 38.98
C THR A 258 20.04 -1.55 40.49
N THR A 259 18.79 -1.49 40.96
CA THR A 259 18.48 -1.41 42.40
C THR A 259 18.89 -2.61 43.26
N PRO A 260 19.06 -3.85 42.74
CA PRO A 260 19.64 -4.94 43.52
C PRO A 260 21.11 -4.69 43.90
N HIS A 261 21.84 -3.88 43.12
CA HIS A 261 23.30 -3.77 43.19
C HIS A 261 23.82 -2.37 43.48
N CYS A 262 22.97 -1.34 43.46
CA CYS A 262 23.37 0.04 43.77
C CYS A 262 23.69 0.28 45.26
N ALA A 263 24.48 1.30 45.56
CA ALA A 263 24.71 1.76 46.93
C ALA A 263 23.41 2.23 47.61
N ASP A 264 23.30 2.07 48.93
CA ASP A 264 22.14 2.52 49.72
C ASP A 264 21.85 4.01 49.52
N GLU A 265 22.89 4.85 49.49
CA GLU A 265 22.74 6.30 49.25
C GLU A 265 22.07 6.60 47.90
N MET A 266 22.43 5.86 46.86
CA MET A 266 21.86 6.04 45.53
C MET A 266 20.41 5.55 45.47
N LEU A 267 20.11 4.44 46.14
CA LEU A 267 18.75 3.94 46.29
C LEU A 267 17.85 4.92 47.04
N ASP A 268 18.36 5.58 48.09
CA ASP A 268 17.64 6.58 48.86
C ASP A 268 17.32 7.82 47.99
N ARG A 269 18.29 8.29 47.20
CA ARG A 269 18.09 9.39 46.24
C ARG A 269 17.03 9.06 45.19
N LEU A 270 17.10 7.87 44.58
CA LEU A 270 16.10 7.40 43.63
C LEU A 270 14.71 7.35 44.27
N THR A 271 14.62 6.77 45.47
CA THR A 271 13.37 6.65 46.21
C THR A 271 12.74 8.01 46.50
N ALA A 272 13.54 8.98 46.94
CA ALA A 272 13.07 10.33 47.22
C ALA A 272 12.48 11.01 45.98
N VAL A 273 13.14 10.90 44.82
CA VAL A 273 12.65 11.47 43.55
C VAL A 273 11.36 10.78 43.10
N LEU A 274 11.31 9.44 43.10
CA LEU A 274 10.14 8.69 42.64
C LEU A 274 8.90 8.92 43.53
N LEU A 275 9.08 9.09 44.86
CA LEU A 275 7.99 9.43 45.79
C LEU A 275 7.38 10.82 45.51
N GLY A 276 8.14 11.72 44.88
CA GLY A 276 7.69 13.05 44.46
C GLY A 276 7.23 13.14 42.99
N TYR A 277 7.31 12.07 42.21
CA TYR A 277 7.11 12.12 40.76
C TYR A 277 5.63 12.11 40.34
N TYR A 278 5.11 13.25 39.89
CA TYR A 278 3.74 13.41 39.40
C TYR A 278 3.70 14.26 38.11
N PRO A 279 3.88 13.65 36.93
CA PRO A 279 3.99 14.38 35.68
C PRO A 279 2.67 15.08 35.31
N ALA A 280 2.77 16.21 34.62
CA ALA A 280 1.65 17.12 34.37
C ALA A 280 0.45 16.48 33.65
N TRP A 281 0.69 15.50 32.77
CA TRP A 281 -0.37 14.81 32.02
C TRP A 281 -1.37 14.09 32.94
N GLU A 282 -0.95 13.65 34.12
CA GLU A 282 -1.82 12.95 35.08
C GLU A 282 -2.83 13.88 35.79
N ARG A 283 -2.60 15.19 35.73
CA ARG A 283 -3.47 16.20 36.36
C ARG A 283 -4.75 16.44 35.56
N ARG A 284 -4.76 16.08 34.27
CA ARG A 284 -5.91 16.29 33.39
C ARG A 284 -6.85 15.09 33.47
N ARG A 285 -8.04 15.29 34.05
CA ARG A 285 -9.09 14.27 34.09
C ARG A 285 -10.05 14.47 32.93
N GLN A 286 -10.14 13.49 32.03
CA GLN A 286 -11.21 13.45 31.03
C GLN A 286 -12.52 12.94 31.67
N LYS A 287 -13.64 13.53 31.26
CA LYS A 287 -14.97 13.15 31.76
C LYS A 287 -15.27 11.69 31.36
N GLY A 288 -15.58 10.84 32.35
CA GLY A 288 -15.86 9.41 32.13
C GLY A 288 -14.68 8.46 32.37
N GLN A 289 -13.45 8.95 32.54
CA GLN A 289 -12.29 8.11 32.84
C GLN A 289 -11.89 8.10 34.33
N GLY A 290 -11.25 7.00 34.74
CA GLY A 290 -10.61 6.87 36.06
C GLY A 290 -9.45 7.86 36.24
N SER A 291 -9.08 8.14 37.49
CA SER A 291 -7.95 9.03 37.76
C SER A 291 -6.63 8.33 37.45
N ALA A 292 -5.83 8.90 36.52
CA ALA A 292 -4.46 8.44 36.23
C ALA A 292 -3.40 8.99 37.22
N TRP A 293 -3.82 9.80 38.21
CA TRP A 293 -2.92 10.45 39.17
C TRP A 293 -2.09 9.44 39.96
N GLY A 294 -0.77 9.52 39.89
CA GLY A 294 0.16 8.61 40.57
C GLY A 294 0.40 7.29 39.83
N TRP A 295 -0.06 7.13 38.58
CA TRP A 295 0.20 5.93 37.79
C TRP A 295 1.69 5.82 37.40
N SER A 296 2.29 6.92 36.94
CA SER A 296 3.73 6.98 36.61
C SER A 296 4.61 6.60 37.79
N GLN A 297 4.24 7.12 38.96
CA GLN A 297 4.91 6.81 40.22
C GLN A 297 4.77 5.34 40.58
N TYR A 298 3.58 4.76 40.42
CA TYR A 298 3.34 3.35 40.67
C TYR A 298 4.20 2.46 39.76
N GLU A 299 4.23 2.74 38.46
CA GLU A 299 5.06 2.00 37.49
C GLU A 299 6.54 1.95 37.92
N LEU A 300 7.14 3.10 38.23
CA LEU A 300 8.57 3.19 38.56
C LEU A 300 8.90 2.68 39.97
N LEU A 301 8.08 2.99 40.98
CA LEU A 301 8.29 2.49 42.35
C LEU A 301 8.18 0.96 42.43
N SER A 302 7.30 0.37 41.61
CA SER A 302 7.13 -1.09 41.57
C SER A 302 8.37 -1.82 41.06
N ALA A 303 9.26 -1.12 40.35
CA ALA A 303 10.51 -1.67 39.81
C ALA A 303 11.64 -1.77 40.83
N ILE A 304 11.57 -1.04 41.95
CA ILE A 304 12.60 -1.12 42.99
C ILE A 304 12.65 -2.55 43.54
N CYS A 305 13.86 -3.11 43.61
CA CYS A 305 14.13 -4.45 44.12
C CYS A 305 13.33 -4.73 45.41
N PRO A 306 12.45 -5.75 45.45
CA PRO A 306 11.53 -5.97 46.57
C PRO A 306 12.19 -6.05 47.95
N SER A 307 13.37 -6.67 48.03
CA SER A 307 14.12 -6.84 49.28
C SER A 307 14.72 -5.53 49.81
N ARG A 308 14.86 -4.50 48.96
CA ARG A 308 15.47 -3.21 49.31
C ARG A 308 14.46 -2.05 49.40
N ARG A 309 13.16 -2.32 49.27
CA ARG A 309 12.13 -1.27 49.38
C ARG A 309 12.04 -0.71 50.80
N SER A 310 12.16 0.61 50.92
CA SER A 310 11.94 1.31 52.19
C SER A 310 10.48 1.17 52.68
N ALA A 311 10.24 1.48 53.96
CA ALA A 311 8.89 1.47 54.52
C ALA A 311 7.95 2.47 53.79
N ALA A 312 8.49 3.61 53.35
CA ALA A 312 7.73 4.60 52.59
C ALA A 312 7.30 4.06 51.21
N VAL A 313 8.20 3.40 50.48
CA VAL A 313 7.88 2.77 49.18
C VAL A 313 6.83 1.69 49.34
N ARG A 314 6.96 0.80 50.32
CA ARG A 314 5.98 -0.27 50.57
C ARG A 314 4.59 0.29 50.88
N ARG A 315 4.51 1.30 51.75
CA ARG A 315 3.24 1.99 52.05
C ARG A 315 2.63 2.59 50.79
N ARG A 316 3.44 3.25 49.97
CA ARG A 316 2.97 3.91 48.76
C ARG A 316 2.48 2.91 47.71
N LEU A 317 3.18 1.80 47.48
CA LEU A 317 2.73 0.74 46.58
C LEU A 317 1.39 0.16 47.03
N ALA A 318 1.21 -0.10 48.34
CA ALA A 318 -0.06 -0.59 48.87
C ALA A 318 -1.22 0.41 48.70
N GLU A 319 -0.94 1.72 48.67
CA GLU A 319 -1.94 2.75 48.32
C GLU A 319 -2.28 2.72 46.82
N CYS A 320 -1.27 2.57 45.97
CA CYS A 320 -1.45 2.43 44.53
C CYS A 320 -2.25 1.17 44.16
N ASP A 321 -1.98 0.03 44.79
CA ASP A 321 -2.74 -1.22 44.57
C ASP A 321 -4.24 -1.05 44.88
N ARG A 322 -4.56 -0.34 45.97
CA ARG A 322 -5.95 0.00 46.33
C ARG A 322 -6.57 0.99 45.34
N LYS A 323 -5.76 1.90 44.78
CA LYS A 323 -6.22 2.94 43.84
C LYS A 323 -6.42 2.39 42.42
N PHE A 324 -5.62 1.42 42.00
CA PHE A 324 -5.59 0.85 40.65
C PHE A 324 -5.91 -0.67 40.69
N PRO A 325 -7.10 -1.08 41.18
CA PRO A 325 -7.41 -2.49 41.38
C PRO A 325 -7.37 -3.25 40.05
N GLY A 326 -6.59 -4.34 40.03
CA GLY A 326 -6.43 -5.21 38.85
C GLY A 326 -5.57 -4.62 37.72
N GLN A 327 -4.97 -3.44 37.92
CA GLN A 327 -4.05 -2.83 36.96
C GLN A 327 -2.62 -3.00 37.48
N VAL A 328 -1.79 -3.70 36.69
CA VAL A 328 -0.37 -3.92 37.01
C VAL A 328 0.45 -3.37 35.85
N PRO A 329 1.55 -2.64 36.12
CA PRO A 329 2.50 -2.25 35.09
C PRO A 329 2.91 -3.48 34.28
N SER A 330 2.64 -3.45 32.97
CA SER A 330 2.84 -4.58 32.07
C SER A 330 3.93 -4.27 31.05
N PRO A 331 4.69 -5.28 30.59
CA PRO A 331 5.71 -5.10 29.56
C PRO A 331 5.10 -4.61 28.24
N PRO A 332 5.90 -3.96 27.38
CA PRO A 332 5.48 -3.52 26.06
C PRO A 332 5.02 -4.73 25.24
N ALA A 333 3.89 -4.59 24.56
CA ALA A 333 3.31 -5.63 23.71
C ALA A 333 3.33 -5.19 22.23
N PRO A 334 3.52 -6.14 21.29
CA PRO A 334 3.28 -5.85 19.88
C PRO A 334 1.87 -5.33 19.66
N ILE A 335 1.67 -4.43 18.70
CA ILE A 335 0.32 -4.08 18.25
C ILE A 335 -0.30 -5.36 17.69
N GLN A 336 -1.26 -5.92 18.43
CA GLN A 336 -2.08 -7.02 17.95
C GLN A 336 -3.26 -6.44 17.17
N ALA A 337 -3.11 -6.37 15.84
CA ALA A 337 -4.26 -6.21 14.95
C ALA A 337 -5.04 -7.53 14.95
N GLY A 338 -6.05 -7.63 15.82
CA GLY A 338 -6.95 -8.77 15.89
C GLY A 338 -8.25 -8.49 15.13
N VAL A 339 -8.71 -9.45 14.33
CA VAL A 339 -10.10 -9.46 13.88
C VAL A 339 -10.97 -9.69 15.11
N VAL A 340 -11.77 -8.69 15.48
CA VAL A 340 -12.73 -8.84 16.56
C VAL A 340 -13.81 -9.81 16.09
N GLY A 341 -13.83 -11.00 16.72
CA GLY A 341 -14.85 -12.00 16.45
C GLY A 341 -16.20 -11.59 17.03
N SER A 342 -17.28 -12.07 16.42
CA SER A 342 -18.62 -11.96 16.99
C SER A 342 -18.64 -12.44 18.44
N PRO A 343 -19.39 -11.76 19.33
CA PRO A 343 -19.50 -12.17 20.72
C PRO A 343 -20.17 -13.54 20.89
N ILE A 344 -20.80 -14.05 19.82
CA ILE A 344 -21.40 -15.37 19.73
C ILE A 344 -20.70 -16.13 18.61
N SER A 345 -20.18 -17.31 18.92
CA SER A 345 -19.54 -18.16 17.90
C SER A 345 -20.55 -18.66 16.88
N ASP A 346 -20.11 -18.90 15.66
CA ASP A 346 -20.97 -19.44 14.59
C ASP A 346 -21.61 -20.79 15.01
N HIS A 347 -20.88 -21.62 15.75
CA HIS A 347 -21.38 -22.88 16.29
C HIS A 347 -22.53 -22.67 17.28
N ALA A 348 -22.40 -21.72 18.22
CA ALA A 348 -23.47 -21.42 19.17
C ALA A 348 -24.69 -20.81 18.46
N ALA A 349 -24.44 -19.90 17.52
CA ALA A 349 -25.47 -19.21 16.74
C ALA A 349 -26.39 -20.18 15.97
N ARG A 350 -25.86 -21.32 15.48
CA ARG A 350 -26.63 -22.39 14.80
C ARG A 350 -27.74 -22.99 15.64
N HIS A 351 -27.61 -22.97 16.95
CA HIS A 351 -28.54 -23.64 17.87
C HIS A 351 -29.38 -22.66 18.68
N MET A 352 -29.27 -21.35 18.40
CA MET A 352 -29.99 -20.34 19.14
C MET A 352 -31.46 -20.29 18.73
N THR A 353 -32.35 -20.23 19.71
CA THR A 353 -33.78 -19.88 19.50
C THR A 353 -33.97 -18.38 19.35
N ASP A 354 -35.13 -17.94 18.89
CA ASP A 354 -35.44 -16.52 18.67
C ASP A 354 -35.40 -15.72 19.99
N ASP A 355 -35.90 -16.29 21.09
CA ASP A 355 -35.75 -15.71 22.45
C ASP A 355 -34.29 -15.57 22.90
N GLN A 356 -33.42 -16.47 22.45
CA GLN A 356 -31.99 -16.38 22.72
C GLN A 356 -31.34 -15.31 21.85
N TRP A 357 -31.79 -15.14 20.61
CA TRP A 357 -31.38 -14.05 19.74
C TRP A 357 -31.78 -12.69 20.30
N HIS A 358 -33.05 -12.47 20.69
CA HIS A 358 -33.47 -11.20 21.31
C HIS A 358 -32.59 -10.81 22.50
N ARG A 359 -32.40 -11.73 23.45
CA ARG A 359 -31.56 -11.48 24.64
C ARG A 359 -30.10 -11.19 24.27
N ALA A 360 -29.58 -11.81 23.22
CA ALA A 360 -28.23 -11.55 22.74
C ALA A 360 -28.14 -10.15 22.09
N LEU A 361 -29.04 -9.82 21.17
CA LEU A 361 -29.06 -8.54 20.48
C LEU A 361 -29.18 -7.38 21.48
N ASP A 362 -30.07 -7.47 22.47
CA ASP A 362 -30.23 -6.47 23.54
C ASP A 362 -28.96 -6.31 24.38
N LYS A 363 -28.33 -7.43 24.75
CA LYS A 363 -27.11 -7.44 25.56
C LYS A 363 -25.94 -6.78 24.84
N TYR A 364 -25.80 -7.04 23.54
CA TYR A 364 -24.68 -6.54 22.74
C TYR A 364 -24.98 -5.20 22.03
N ALA A 365 -26.22 -4.72 22.09
CA ALA A 365 -26.60 -3.36 21.71
C ALA A 365 -26.02 -2.30 22.68
N GLN A 366 -25.75 -2.67 23.94
CA GLN A 366 -25.17 -1.76 24.92
C GLN A 366 -23.63 -1.69 24.79
N PRO A 367 -23.01 -0.52 25.02
CA PRO A 367 -21.56 -0.39 25.03
C PRO A 367 -20.92 -1.38 26.02
N GLN A 368 -20.04 -2.25 25.52
CA GLN A 368 -19.32 -3.19 26.38
C GLN A 368 -18.15 -2.47 27.06
N PRO A 369 -17.90 -2.70 28.36
CA PRO A 369 -16.71 -2.17 29.01
C PRO A 369 -15.44 -2.71 28.34
N GLU A 370 -14.47 -1.84 28.06
CA GLU A 370 -13.20 -2.14 27.34
C GLU A 370 -12.27 -3.16 28.05
N ARG A 371 -12.75 -3.86 29.08
CA ARG A 371 -11.94 -4.65 30.03
C ARG A 371 -11.58 -6.06 29.59
N PHE A 372 -11.97 -6.51 28.39
CA PHE A 372 -11.70 -7.87 27.95
C PHE A 372 -10.84 -7.89 26.69
N TRP A 373 -9.64 -8.46 26.81
CA TRP A 373 -8.81 -8.90 25.69
C TRP A 373 -8.87 -10.44 25.58
N PRO A 374 -9.08 -11.02 24.38
CA PRO A 374 -9.34 -10.33 23.12
C PRO A 374 -10.67 -9.56 23.17
N ARG A 375 -10.73 -8.43 22.44
CA ARG A 375 -11.96 -7.65 22.31
C ARG A 375 -13.08 -8.59 21.87
N ARG A 376 -14.21 -8.57 22.57
CA ARG A 376 -15.44 -9.23 22.12
C ARG A 376 -16.16 -8.27 21.20
N GLY A 377 -16.66 -8.77 20.08
CA GLY A 377 -17.44 -7.98 19.13
C GLY A 377 -18.69 -7.38 19.75
N GLY A 378 -19.12 -6.24 19.20
CA GLY A 378 -20.35 -5.55 19.56
C GLY A 378 -21.42 -5.74 18.49
N VAL A 379 -22.21 -4.69 18.28
CA VAL A 379 -23.33 -4.64 17.33
C VAL A 379 -22.94 -5.12 15.94
N HIS A 380 -21.85 -4.60 15.36
CA HIS A 380 -21.50 -4.90 13.97
C HIS A 380 -20.97 -6.33 13.78
N GLU A 381 -20.16 -6.85 14.72
CA GLU A 381 -19.70 -8.23 14.64
C GLU A 381 -20.85 -9.23 14.83
N LEU A 382 -21.80 -8.94 15.74
CA LEU A 382 -22.97 -9.78 15.94
C LEU A 382 -23.94 -9.70 14.75
N ALA A 383 -24.13 -8.52 14.16
CA ALA A 383 -24.93 -8.34 12.94
C ALA A 383 -24.40 -9.19 11.78
N ARG A 384 -23.07 -9.30 11.61
CA ARG A 384 -22.48 -10.18 10.59
C ARG A 384 -22.82 -11.65 10.84
N THR A 385 -22.75 -12.12 12.08
CA THR A 385 -23.17 -13.49 12.42
C THR A 385 -24.67 -13.67 12.18
N LEU A 386 -25.50 -12.71 12.57
CA LEU A 386 -26.94 -12.72 12.33
C LEU A 386 -27.26 -12.83 10.83
N GLY A 387 -26.61 -12.03 9.99
CA GLY A 387 -26.73 -12.11 8.53
C GLY A 387 -26.30 -13.48 7.96
N SER A 388 -25.18 -14.04 8.45
CA SER A 388 -24.75 -15.39 8.02
C SER A 388 -25.76 -16.49 8.38
N ARG A 389 -26.45 -16.36 9.53
CA ARG A 389 -27.52 -17.27 9.93
C ARG A 389 -28.78 -17.05 9.09
N ALA A 390 -29.14 -15.81 8.84
CA ALA A 390 -30.27 -15.44 7.99
C ALA A 390 -30.12 -15.98 6.56
N GLN A 391 -28.91 -16.00 6.01
CA GLN A 391 -28.64 -16.61 4.71
C GLN A 391 -28.89 -18.13 4.69
N GLN A 392 -28.72 -18.83 5.83
CA GLN A 392 -28.89 -20.29 5.93
C GLN A 392 -30.33 -20.70 6.26
N GLU A 393 -31.06 -19.87 7.00
CA GLU A 393 -32.45 -20.10 7.42
C GLU A 393 -33.32 -18.87 7.06
N PRO A 394 -33.49 -18.54 5.75
CA PRO A 394 -34.07 -17.28 5.31
C PRO A 394 -35.48 -17.02 5.85
N ASP A 395 -36.41 -17.98 5.69
CA ASP A 395 -37.81 -17.81 6.13
C ASP A 395 -37.90 -17.52 7.63
N ARG A 396 -37.16 -18.28 8.44
CA ARG A 396 -37.14 -18.13 9.90
C ARG A 396 -36.60 -16.76 10.30
N PHE A 397 -35.49 -16.32 9.70
CA PHE A 397 -34.90 -15.03 10.07
C PHE A 397 -35.67 -13.84 9.48
N THR A 398 -36.45 -14.03 8.42
CA THR A 398 -37.44 -13.07 7.95
C THR A 398 -38.58 -12.92 8.96
N ASP A 399 -39.13 -14.01 9.48
CA ASP A 399 -40.13 -13.96 10.56
C ASP A 399 -39.54 -13.29 11.82
N PHE A 400 -38.30 -13.63 12.18
CA PHE A 400 -37.58 -13.00 13.28
C PHE A 400 -37.39 -11.49 13.05
N ALA A 401 -37.09 -11.05 11.83
CA ALA A 401 -36.90 -9.63 11.53
C ALA A 401 -38.16 -8.80 11.85
N PHE A 402 -39.37 -9.33 11.62
CA PHE A 402 -40.63 -8.65 11.97
C PHE A 402 -40.85 -8.43 13.47
N THR A 403 -40.06 -9.08 14.32
CA THR A 403 -40.11 -8.92 15.77
C THR A 403 -39.13 -7.85 16.28
N LEU A 404 -38.22 -7.35 15.42
CA LEU A 404 -37.21 -6.35 15.78
C LEU A 404 -37.76 -4.92 15.72
N GLY A 405 -38.14 -4.37 16.87
CA GLY A 405 -38.64 -2.99 16.96
C GLY A 405 -37.58 -1.89 16.81
N PRO A 406 -37.99 -0.61 16.74
CA PRO A 406 -37.14 0.55 16.47
C PRO A 406 -36.09 0.86 17.54
N GLY A 407 -36.15 0.20 18.71
CA GLY A 407 -35.12 0.30 19.75
C GLY A 407 -33.87 -0.55 19.46
N SER A 408 -33.91 -1.41 18.45
CA SER A 408 -32.78 -2.25 18.05
C SER A 408 -31.80 -1.46 17.17
N PRO A 409 -30.48 -1.65 17.30
CA PRO A 409 -29.52 -1.07 16.37
C PRO A 409 -29.83 -1.46 14.91
N ALA A 410 -29.88 -0.47 14.01
CA ALA A 410 -30.21 -0.65 12.59
C ALA A 410 -29.40 -1.74 11.90
N ALA A 411 -28.13 -1.92 12.30
CA ALA A 411 -27.23 -2.93 11.77
C ALA A 411 -27.80 -4.36 11.81
N TYR A 412 -28.63 -4.71 12.80
CA TYR A 412 -29.20 -6.05 12.91
C TYR A 412 -30.26 -6.32 11.83
N LEU A 413 -31.24 -5.43 11.72
CA LEU A 413 -32.29 -5.56 10.72
C LEU A 413 -31.72 -5.44 9.30
N CYS A 414 -30.79 -4.50 9.07
CA CYS A 414 -30.08 -4.36 7.81
C CYS A 414 -29.33 -5.64 7.40
N ALA A 415 -28.62 -6.28 8.35
CA ALA A 415 -27.88 -7.51 8.06
C ALA A 415 -28.79 -8.68 7.67
N ILE A 416 -29.98 -8.80 8.27
CA ILE A 416 -30.97 -9.81 7.87
C ILE A 416 -31.48 -9.51 6.46
N VAL A 417 -31.95 -8.28 6.21
CA VAL A 417 -32.52 -7.86 4.92
C VAL A 417 -31.55 -8.11 3.76
N GLU A 418 -30.28 -7.73 3.92
CA GLU A 418 -29.24 -8.00 2.91
C GLU A 418 -29.05 -9.50 2.66
N ALA A 419 -29.01 -10.30 3.72
CA ALA A 419 -28.71 -11.73 3.64
C ALA A 419 -29.82 -12.57 3.01
N VAL A 420 -31.09 -12.21 3.24
CA VAL A 420 -32.25 -12.99 2.76
C VAL A 420 -32.73 -12.57 1.38
N THR A 421 -32.30 -11.40 0.87
CA THR A 421 -32.83 -10.81 -0.37
C THR A 421 -32.83 -11.76 -1.57
N SER A 422 -31.76 -12.54 -1.77
CA SER A 422 -31.66 -13.49 -2.88
C SER A 422 -32.43 -14.80 -2.67
N HIS A 423 -33.07 -14.98 -1.51
CA HIS A 423 -33.72 -16.23 -1.10
C HIS A 423 -35.24 -16.11 -0.92
N LEU A 424 -35.79 -14.89 -0.90
CA LEU A 424 -37.22 -14.64 -0.75
C LEU A 424 -37.92 -14.44 -2.10
N ASP A 425 -39.20 -14.79 -2.15
CA ASP A 425 -40.07 -14.32 -3.23
C ASP A 425 -40.39 -12.82 -3.07
N ALA A 426 -40.94 -12.22 -4.13
CA ALA A 426 -41.20 -10.79 -4.20
C ALA A 426 -42.16 -10.29 -3.09
N ASP A 427 -43.20 -11.06 -2.75
CA ASP A 427 -44.20 -10.68 -1.75
C ASP A 427 -43.65 -10.70 -0.32
N HIS A 428 -42.83 -11.70 0.01
CA HIS A 428 -42.14 -11.78 1.31
C HIS A 428 -41.07 -10.70 1.42
N TRP A 429 -40.32 -10.47 0.35
CA TRP A 429 -39.30 -9.43 0.31
C TRP A 429 -39.90 -8.03 0.46
N GLU A 430 -40.99 -7.71 -0.27
CA GLU A 430 -41.65 -6.40 -0.19
C GLU A 430 -42.15 -6.13 1.23
N ARG A 431 -42.79 -7.10 1.89
CA ARG A 431 -43.24 -6.96 3.28
C ARG A 431 -42.08 -6.67 4.23
N LEU A 432 -40.96 -7.39 4.09
CA LEU A 432 -39.78 -7.20 4.93
C LEU A 432 -39.15 -5.82 4.73
N VAL A 433 -39.05 -5.36 3.47
CA VAL A 433 -38.52 -4.03 3.15
C VAL A 433 -39.44 -2.93 3.68
N LEU A 434 -40.75 -3.02 3.48
CA LEU A 434 -41.71 -2.04 4.00
C LEU A 434 -41.67 -1.96 5.52
N TYR A 435 -41.57 -3.10 6.21
CA TYR A 435 -41.36 -3.13 7.66
C TYR A 435 -40.05 -2.45 8.07
N THR A 436 -38.97 -2.72 7.34
CA THR A 436 -37.65 -2.13 7.60
C THR A 436 -37.67 -0.61 7.40
N LEU A 437 -38.33 -0.13 6.35
CA LEU A 437 -38.55 1.29 6.08
C LEU A 437 -39.36 1.95 7.20
N GLN A 438 -40.44 1.31 7.65
CA GLN A 438 -41.26 1.82 8.75
C GLN A 438 -40.49 1.89 10.07
N THR A 439 -39.57 0.94 10.29
CA THR A 439 -38.84 0.80 11.56
C THR A 439 -37.61 1.70 11.65
N LEU A 440 -36.84 1.82 10.56
CA LEU A 440 -35.55 2.50 10.55
C LEU A 440 -35.55 3.86 9.81
N GLY A 441 -36.55 4.13 8.96
CA GLY A 441 -36.61 5.34 8.16
C GLY A 441 -35.39 5.50 7.25
N SER A 442 -34.66 6.61 7.39
CA SER A 442 -33.50 6.94 6.56
C SER A 442 -32.26 6.11 6.87
N GLU A 443 -32.16 5.46 8.04
CA GLU A 443 -31.03 4.57 8.38
C GLU A 443 -31.02 3.29 7.52
N ALA A 444 -32.15 2.93 6.92
CA ALA A 444 -32.24 1.78 6.01
C ALA A 444 -31.79 2.07 4.58
N ALA A 445 -31.55 3.34 4.21
CA ALA A 445 -31.44 3.76 2.82
C ALA A 445 -30.40 2.96 2.01
N HIS A 446 -29.16 2.84 2.53
CA HIS A 446 -28.09 2.08 1.86
C HIS A 446 -28.42 0.59 1.72
N THR A 447 -29.09 0.01 2.71
CA THR A 447 -29.49 -1.39 2.69
C THR A 447 -30.55 -1.63 1.64
N ILE A 448 -31.62 -0.82 1.64
CA ILE A 448 -32.70 -0.94 0.66
C ILE A 448 -32.17 -0.72 -0.76
N CYS A 449 -31.36 0.32 -0.97
CA CYS A 449 -30.71 0.57 -2.27
C CYS A 449 -29.89 -0.64 -2.74
N ARG A 450 -29.02 -1.21 -1.88
CA ARG A 450 -28.21 -2.38 -2.24
C ARG A 450 -29.05 -3.61 -2.55
N THR A 451 -30.10 -3.87 -1.78
CA THR A 451 -30.98 -5.02 -2.02
C THR A 451 -31.80 -4.88 -3.30
N LEU A 452 -32.28 -3.67 -3.62
CA LEU A 452 -32.93 -3.37 -4.91
C LEU A 452 -31.96 -3.50 -6.09
N GLN A 453 -30.70 -3.09 -5.94
CA GLN A 453 -29.69 -3.29 -6.98
C GLN A 453 -29.40 -4.78 -7.22
N ALA A 454 -29.44 -5.61 -6.17
CA ALA A 454 -29.23 -7.05 -6.27
C ALA A 454 -30.45 -7.81 -6.82
N ALA A 455 -31.67 -7.32 -6.54
CA ALA A 455 -32.93 -7.92 -6.97
C ALA A 455 -33.89 -6.87 -7.56
N PRO A 456 -33.54 -6.25 -8.71
CA PRO A 456 -34.33 -5.16 -9.30
C PRO A 456 -35.76 -5.58 -9.70
N GLN A 457 -35.96 -6.85 -10.01
CA GLN A 457 -37.28 -7.43 -10.32
C GLN A 457 -38.29 -7.35 -9.16
N ASN A 458 -37.81 -7.13 -7.92
CA ASN A 458 -38.68 -7.03 -6.74
C ASN A 458 -39.20 -5.60 -6.50
N PHE A 459 -38.80 -4.61 -7.31
CA PHE A 459 -39.28 -3.26 -7.15
C PHE A 459 -40.78 -3.13 -7.42
N THR A 460 -41.49 -2.46 -6.51
CA THR A 460 -42.92 -2.19 -6.64
C THR A 460 -43.21 -0.70 -6.48
N PRO A 461 -44.36 -0.20 -6.96
CA PRO A 461 -44.76 1.20 -6.75
C PRO A 461 -44.85 1.60 -5.27
N SER A 462 -45.05 0.65 -4.35
CA SER A 462 -45.07 0.90 -2.89
C SER A 462 -43.74 1.44 -2.35
N LEU A 463 -42.62 1.12 -3.02
CA LEU A 463 -41.27 1.54 -2.62
C LEU A 463 -40.87 2.90 -3.22
N LEU A 464 -41.64 3.40 -4.18
CA LEU A 464 -41.34 4.66 -4.86
C LEU A 464 -41.27 5.86 -3.89
N PRO A 465 -42.14 6.04 -2.89
CA PRO A 465 -42.04 7.17 -1.95
C PRO A 465 -40.73 7.15 -1.15
N ALA A 466 -40.23 5.97 -0.78
CA ALA A 466 -38.96 5.83 -0.07
C ALA A 466 -37.78 6.18 -0.99
N LEU A 467 -37.77 5.64 -2.21
CA LEU A 467 -36.73 5.93 -3.20
C LEU A 467 -36.71 7.41 -3.59
N ASP A 468 -37.87 8.02 -3.81
CA ASP A 468 -38.02 9.46 -4.08
C ASP A 468 -37.47 10.28 -2.90
N GLY A 469 -37.81 9.91 -1.66
CA GLY A 469 -37.24 10.51 -0.45
C GLY A 469 -35.71 10.46 -0.41
N TYR A 470 -35.10 9.33 -0.76
CA TYR A 470 -33.64 9.18 -0.80
C TYR A 470 -32.95 10.10 -1.80
N THR A 471 -33.59 10.41 -2.92
CA THR A 471 -33.04 11.37 -3.90
C THR A 471 -33.00 12.81 -3.40
N THR A 472 -33.66 13.11 -2.27
CA THR A 472 -33.75 14.45 -1.67
C THR A 472 -33.19 14.53 -0.25
N ASP A 473 -32.40 13.53 0.17
CA ASP A 473 -31.79 13.50 1.51
C ASP A 473 -30.99 14.81 1.77
N PRO A 474 -31.32 15.58 2.82
CA PRO A 474 -30.80 16.93 3.04
C PRO A 474 -29.41 16.98 3.68
N ARG A 475 -28.63 15.87 3.69
CA ARG A 475 -27.30 15.77 4.33
C ARG A 475 -26.13 15.78 3.33
N PRO A 476 -25.84 16.92 2.65
CA PRO A 476 -24.77 17.00 1.64
C PRO A 476 -23.35 16.93 2.23
N GLN A 477 -23.20 17.07 3.54
CA GLN A 477 -21.90 17.06 4.24
C GLN A 477 -21.23 15.67 4.30
N ASP A 478 -22.00 14.60 4.14
CA ASP A 478 -21.50 13.23 4.01
C ASP A 478 -21.09 12.91 2.55
N ASP A 479 -21.43 13.80 1.61
CA ASP A 479 -21.30 13.62 0.16
C ASP A 479 -20.06 14.34 -0.44
N VAL A 480 -19.21 14.94 0.41
CA VAL A 480 -17.99 15.70 0.00
C VAL A 480 -16.73 14.97 0.50
N PRO A 481 -15.68 14.83 -0.33
CA PRO A 481 -14.40 14.26 0.11
C PRO A 481 -13.82 15.01 1.31
N ARG A 482 -13.19 14.30 2.26
CA ARG A 482 -12.41 14.94 3.33
C ARG A 482 -11.27 15.76 2.71
N SER A 483 -11.05 16.97 3.23
CA SER A 483 -10.30 18.06 2.58
C SER A 483 -8.78 17.90 2.56
N ASP A 484 -8.25 16.70 2.81
CA ASP A 484 -6.85 16.42 3.06
C ASP A 484 -6.17 15.58 1.96
N VAL A 485 -6.84 15.33 0.83
CA VAL A 485 -6.28 14.57 -0.30
C VAL A 485 -6.57 15.30 -1.61
N GLU A 486 -5.54 15.61 -2.41
CA GLU A 486 -5.73 16.02 -3.80
C GLU A 486 -6.53 14.93 -4.53
N GLY A 487 -7.74 15.29 -4.98
CA GLY A 487 -8.75 14.35 -5.46
C GLY A 487 -8.30 13.52 -6.65
N THR A 488 -8.16 12.22 -6.44
CA THR A 488 -7.94 11.21 -7.47
C THR A 488 -9.25 10.85 -8.19
N ARG A 489 -9.13 10.20 -9.36
CA ARG A 489 -10.24 9.65 -10.19
C ARG A 489 -11.28 8.84 -9.41
N THR A 490 -10.89 8.20 -8.29
CA THR A 490 -11.74 7.36 -7.45
C THR A 490 -12.56 8.13 -6.41
N ASP A 491 -12.25 9.40 -6.15
CA ASP A 491 -12.74 10.07 -4.95
C ASP A 491 -14.18 10.58 -5.11
N LEU A 492 -14.56 11.08 -6.29
CA LEU A 492 -15.95 11.51 -6.55
C LEU A 492 -16.93 10.33 -6.58
N LEU A 493 -16.57 9.25 -7.28
CA LEU A 493 -17.42 8.06 -7.35
C LEU A 493 -17.51 7.37 -5.98
N THR A 494 -16.42 7.30 -5.23
CA THR A 494 -16.42 6.72 -3.87
C THR A 494 -17.27 7.56 -2.92
N ALA A 495 -17.13 8.89 -2.94
CA ALA A 495 -18.00 9.77 -2.17
C ALA A 495 -19.47 9.57 -2.54
N GLY A 496 -19.78 9.47 -3.83
CA GLY A 496 -21.15 9.25 -4.32
C GLY A 496 -21.73 7.89 -3.92
N ILE A 497 -20.94 6.82 -3.99
CA ILE A 497 -21.34 5.47 -3.54
C ILE A 497 -21.62 5.46 -2.02
N ASN A 498 -20.95 6.30 -1.24
CA ASN A 498 -21.18 6.39 0.20
C ASN A 498 -22.33 7.35 0.58
N ALA A 499 -22.76 8.21 -0.35
CA ALA A 499 -23.90 9.10 -0.21
C ALA A 499 -25.25 8.39 -0.39
N THR A 500 -26.26 8.76 0.40
CA THR A 500 -27.65 8.26 0.22
C THR A 500 -28.16 8.56 -1.20
N ARG A 501 -27.97 9.80 -1.67
CA ARG A 501 -28.45 10.23 -2.99
C ARG A 501 -27.71 9.54 -4.13
N GLY A 502 -26.41 9.29 -3.99
CA GLY A 502 -25.65 8.54 -5.00
C GLY A 502 -26.03 7.06 -5.04
N GLN A 503 -26.31 6.43 -3.90
CA GLN A 503 -26.90 5.08 -3.85
C GLN A 503 -28.29 5.02 -4.48
N ALA A 504 -29.13 6.04 -4.25
CA ALA A 504 -30.43 6.13 -4.92
C ALA A 504 -30.25 6.21 -6.45
N ALA A 505 -29.26 6.96 -6.93
CA ALA A 505 -28.95 7.04 -8.36
C ALA A 505 -28.53 5.71 -8.97
N LEU A 506 -27.63 4.96 -8.31
CA LEU A 506 -27.23 3.63 -8.75
C LEU A 506 -28.38 2.61 -8.69
N THR A 507 -29.28 2.78 -7.72
CA THR A 507 -30.50 1.96 -7.62
C THR A 507 -31.44 2.22 -8.79
N VAL A 508 -31.73 3.49 -9.11
CA VAL A 508 -32.53 3.86 -10.29
C VAL A 508 -31.89 3.32 -11.58
N ALA A 509 -30.56 3.37 -11.69
CA ALA A 509 -29.84 2.77 -12.81
C ALA A 509 -30.08 1.26 -12.93
N ALA A 510 -29.95 0.52 -11.82
CA ALA A 510 -30.17 -0.93 -11.80
C ALA A 510 -31.60 -1.31 -12.22
N LEU A 511 -32.60 -0.57 -11.73
CA LEU A 511 -34.01 -0.77 -12.11
C LEU A 511 -34.23 -0.53 -13.60
N LEU A 512 -33.70 0.58 -14.15
CA LEU A 512 -33.83 0.89 -15.57
C LEU A 512 -33.02 -0.07 -16.46
N PHE A 513 -31.88 -0.60 -16.02
CA PHE A 513 -31.18 -1.63 -16.80
C PHE A 513 -31.98 -2.93 -16.90
N HIS A 514 -32.72 -3.27 -15.85
CA HIS A 514 -33.56 -4.46 -15.78
C HIS A 514 -34.71 -4.40 -16.79
N ASP A 515 -35.60 -3.40 -16.70
CA ASP A 515 -36.73 -3.24 -17.62
C ASP A 515 -37.22 -1.77 -17.76
N SER A 516 -38.30 -1.57 -18.52
CA SER A 516 -38.94 -0.26 -18.74
C SER A 516 -40.30 -0.11 -18.04
N GLN A 517 -40.72 -1.05 -17.20
CA GLN A 517 -42.05 -1.06 -16.57
C GLN A 517 -42.28 0.19 -15.72
N HIS A 518 -41.23 0.69 -15.08
CA HIS A 518 -41.27 1.87 -14.20
C HIS A 518 -40.69 3.13 -14.83
N LEU A 519 -40.46 3.14 -16.15
CA LEU A 519 -39.80 4.24 -16.87
C LEU A 519 -40.40 5.61 -16.53
N HIS A 520 -41.72 5.76 -16.65
CA HIS A 520 -42.41 7.05 -16.41
C HIS A 520 -42.19 7.60 -15.00
N VAL A 521 -42.13 6.74 -13.97
CA VAL A 521 -41.96 7.18 -12.57
C VAL A 521 -40.49 7.37 -12.18
N LEU A 522 -39.57 6.67 -12.85
CA LEU A 522 -38.13 6.77 -12.59
C LEU A 522 -37.47 7.93 -13.35
N THR A 523 -37.94 8.29 -14.54
CA THR A 523 -37.35 9.39 -15.33
C THR A 523 -37.26 10.72 -14.56
N PRO A 524 -38.29 11.18 -13.81
CA PRO A 524 -38.16 12.38 -13.00
C PRO A 524 -37.06 12.31 -11.92
N LEU A 525 -36.83 11.12 -11.36
CA LEU A 525 -35.76 10.89 -10.39
C LEU A 525 -34.38 10.99 -11.05
N VAL A 526 -34.22 10.40 -12.24
CA VAL A 526 -33.00 10.52 -13.05
C VAL A 526 -32.68 11.99 -13.34
N THR A 527 -33.67 12.75 -13.83
CA THR A 527 -33.49 14.18 -14.13
C THR A 527 -33.05 14.97 -12.91
N ARG A 528 -33.65 14.71 -11.75
CA ARG A 528 -33.30 15.38 -10.49
C ARG A 528 -31.86 15.06 -10.07
N LEU A 529 -31.49 13.79 -10.05
CA LEU A 529 -30.16 13.32 -9.61
C LEU A 529 -29.04 13.75 -10.57
N ALA A 530 -29.32 13.78 -11.89
CA ALA A 530 -28.39 14.28 -12.89
C ALA A 530 -28.11 15.79 -12.75
N ASN A 531 -29.05 16.52 -12.16
CA ASN A 531 -28.95 17.95 -11.88
C ASN A 531 -28.63 18.27 -10.40
N ASP A 532 -28.23 17.27 -9.60
CA ASP A 532 -27.94 17.45 -8.17
C ASP A 532 -26.83 18.49 -7.95
N PRO A 533 -26.90 19.36 -6.92
CA PRO A 533 -25.82 20.32 -6.65
C PRO A 533 -24.48 19.67 -6.26
N VAL A 534 -24.48 18.41 -5.80
CA VAL A 534 -23.26 17.70 -5.39
C VAL A 534 -22.71 16.87 -6.54
N LEU A 535 -21.46 17.14 -6.91
CA LEU A 535 -20.79 16.51 -8.04
C LEU A 535 -20.68 14.98 -7.90
N ALA A 536 -20.42 14.50 -6.68
CA ALA A 536 -20.36 13.07 -6.36
C ALA A 536 -21.68 12.33 -6.65
N VAL A 537 -22.83 12.99 -6.46
CA VAL A 537 -24.15 12.43 -6.80
C VAL A 537 -24.35 12.42 -8.31
N ARG A 538 -23.99 13.50 -9.02
CA ARG A 538 -24.09 13.58 -10.48
C ARG A 538 -23.31 12.46 -11.17
N VAL A 539 -22.09 12.17 -10.72
CA VAL A 539 -21.30 11.09 -11.33
C VAL A 539 -21.93 9.71 -11.11
N CYS A 540 -22.60 9.45 -9.98
CA CYS A 540 -23.42 8.25 -9.82
C CYS A 540 -24.65 8.27 -10.74
N ALA A 541 -25.32 9.42 -10.88
CA ALA A 541 -26.48 9.60 -11.75
C ALA A 541 -26.18 9.38 -13.23
N ALA A 542 -24.93 9.53 -13.66
CA ALA A 542 -24.52 9.22 -15.04
C ALA A 542 -24.88 7.78 -15.45
N GLU A 543 -24.85 6.83 -14.51
CA GLU A 543 -25.30 5.44 -14.75
C GLU A 543 -26.80 5.34 -14.98
N ALA A 544 -27.60 6.12 -14.24
CA ALA A 544 -29.05 6.14 -14.40
C ALA A 544 -29.46 6.77 -15.73
N VAL A 545 -28.76 7.82 -16.16
CA VAL A 545 -28.94 8.42 -17.49
C VAL A 545 -28.56 7.43 -18.59
N LEU A 546 -27.46 6.70 -18.42
CA LEU A 546 -27.06 5.65 -19.35
C LEU A 546 -28.10 4.51 -19.43
N ALA A 547 -28.64 4.08 -18.30
CA ALA A 547 -29.71 3.09 -18.25
C ALA A 547 -30.99 3.59 -18.94
N LEU A 548 -31.36 4.85 -18.71
CA LEU A 548 -32.49 5.51 -19.37
C LEU A 548 -32.34 5.54 -20.89
N MET A 549 -31.11 5.73 -21.39
CA MET A 549 -30.80 5.78 -22.83
C MET A 549 -31.20 4.49 -23.57
N LYS A 550 -31.28 3.34 -22.88
CA LYS A 550 -31.76 2.07 -23.45
C LYS A 550 -33.24 2.12 -23.84
N HIS A 551 -34.05 2.94 -23.16
CA HIS A 551 -35.51 2.95 -23.28
C HIS A 551 -36.05 4.25 -23.89
N ASP A 552 -35.46 5.39 -23.53
CA ASP A 552 -35.81 6.71 -24.07
C ASP A 552 -34.52 7.48 -24.41
N PRO A 553 -33.94 7.23 -25.60
CA PRO A 553 -32.67 7.83 -25.99
C PRO A 553 -32.70 9.36 -26.02
N GLN A 554 -33.80 9.98 -26.46
CA GLN A 554 -33.86 11.43 -26.62
C GLN A 554 -33.87 12.13 -25.25
N THR A 555 -34.75 11.69 -24.35
CA THR A 555 -34.78 12.24 -22.98
C THR A 555 -33.46 11.98 -22.25
N ALA A 556 -32.84 10.82 -22.44
CA ALA A 556 -31.54 10.52 -21.85
C ALA A 556 -30.42 11.44 -22.37
N LEU A 557 -30.40 11.75 -23.68
CA LEU A 557 -29.42 12.70 -24.24
C LEU A 557 -29.65 14.12 -23.71
N ASP A 558 -30.91 14.55 -23.55
CA ASP A 558 -31.22 15.85 -22.93
C ASP A 558 -30.70 15.95 -21.50
N ILE A 559 -30.91 14.90 -20.70
CA ILE A 559 -30.43 14.85 -19.32
C ILE A 559 -28.90 14.70 -19.27
N ALA A 560 -28.30 13.94 -20.19
CA ALA A 560 -26.84 13.79 -20.27
C ALA A 560 -26.16 15.12 -20.57
N GLU A 561 -26.72 15.93 -21.47
CA GLU A 561 -26.20 17.27 -21.77
C GLU A 561 -26.29 18.18 -20.54
N GLN A 562 -27.41 18.16 -19.80
CA GLN A 562 -27.57 18.91 -18.56
C GLN A 562 -26.54 18.50 -17.49
N LEU A 563 -26.32 17.19 -17.32
CA LEU A 563 -25.32 16.64 -16.39
C LEU A 563 -23.91 17.13 -16.75
N LEU A 564 -23.54 17.05 -18.03
CA LEU A 564 -22.20 17.38 -18.54
C LEU A 564 -21.98 18.90 -18.74
N THR A 565 -23.02 19.73 -18.66
CA THR A 565 -22.94 21.21 -18.74
C THR A 565 -22.60 21.87 -17.39
N HIS A 566 -22.13 21.09 -16.41
CA HIS A 566 -21.76 21.62 -15.10
C HIS A 566 -20.59 22.64 -15.16
N GLN A 567 -20.59 23.60 -14.23
CA GLN A 567 -19.53 24.63 -14.15
C GLN A 567 -18.18 24.05 -13.74
N ASP A 568 -18.20 23.05 -12.86
CA ASP A 568 -17.00 22.31 -12.48
C ASP A 568 -16.69 21.21 -13.51
N THR A 569 -15.53 21.35 -14.17
CA THR A 569 -15.02 20.39 -15.18
C THR A 569 -14.71 19.00 -14.61
N ASN A 570 -14.57 18.86 -13.29
CA ASN A 570 -14.38 17.57 -12.64
C ASN A 570 -15.56 16.61 -12.81
N VAL A 571 -16.71 17.08 -13.32
CA VAL A 571 -17.82 16.19 -13.73
C VAL A 571 -17.38 15.12 -14.73
N HIS A 572 -16.34 15.42 -15.52
CA HIS A 572 -15.75 14.49 -16.49
C HIS A 572 -14.72 13.55 -15.85
N ASN A 573 -14.30 13.79 -14.61
CA ASN A 573 -13.27 13.04 -13.89
C ASN A 573 -13.84 11.82 -13.13
N ALA A 574 -14.74 11.07 -13.77
CA ALA A 574 -15.32 9.85 -13.21
C ALA A 574 -15.58 8.79 -14.31
N PRO A 575 -15.33 7.49 -14.04
CA PRO A 575 -15.55 6.43 -15.02
C PRO A 575 -17.00 6.32 -15.53
N THR A 576 -17.97 6.61 -14.66
CA THR A 576 -19.41 6.57 -14.99
C THR A 576 -19.79 7.68 -15.96
N ALA A 577 -19.32 8.90 -15.73
CA ALA A 577 -19.51 10.05 -16.62
C ALA A 577 -18.79 9.86 -17.96
N GLN A 578 -17.59 9.26 -17.95
CA GLN A 578 -16.86 8.88 -19.15
C GLN A 578 -17.67 7.88 -19.99
N ARG A 579 -18.19 6.81 -19.38
CA ARG A 579 -19.03 5.83 -20.06
C ARG A 579 -20.28 6.48 -20.66
N LEU A 580 -20.97 7.33 -19.90
CA LEU A 580 -22.11 8.09 -20.41
C LEU A 580 -21.72 8.94 -21.64
N LEU A 581 -20.61 9.66 -21.59
CA LEU A 581 -20.14 10.49 -22.71
C LEU A 581 -19.82 9.65 -23.95
N ILE A 582 -19.19 8.48 -23.80
CA ILE A 582 -18.94 7.54 -24.91
C ILE A 582 -20.25 7.16 -25.60
N HIS A 583 -21.26 6.76 -24.82
CA HIS A 583 -22.57 6.40 -25.37
C HIS A 583 -23.29 7.60 -25.98
N ALA A 584 -23.22 8.78 -25.36
CA ALA A 584 -23.81 9.99 -25.92
C ALA A 584 -23.19 10.37 -27.28
N LEU A 585 -21.87 10.27 -27.43
CA LEU A 585 -21.15 10.48 -28.69
C LEU A 585 -21.53 9.47 -29.78
N VAL A 586 -21.85 8.22 -29.39
CA VAL A 586 -22.33 7.17 -30.30
C VAL A 586 -23.69 7.55 -30.91
N HIS A 587 -24.56 8.18 -30.12
CA HIS A 587 -25.94 8.50 -30.49
C HIS A 587 -26.11 9.87 -31.15
N ASP A 588 -25.46 10.92 -30.63
CA ASP A 588 -25.50 12.27 -31.18
C ASP A 588 -24.11 12.93 -31.07
N TYR A 589 -23.25 12.56 -32.01
CA TYR A 589 -21.87 13.01 -32.03
C TYR A 589 -21.76 14.55 -32.03
N SER A 590 -22.50 15.23 -32.92
CA SER A 590 -22.48 16.70 -33.05
C SER A 590 -22.79 17.42 -31.74
N ARG A 591 -23.75 16.92 -30.98
CA ARG A 591 -24.17 17.51 -29.71
C ARG A 591 -23.13 17.33 -28.61
N PHE A 592 -22.47 16.17 -28.54
CA PHE A 592 -21.59 15.83 -27.42
C PHE A 592 -20.09 16.10 -27.65
N VAL A 593 -19.67 16.37 -28.88
CA VAL A 593 -18.30 16.78 -29.21
C VAL A 593 -17.77 17.96 -28.38
N PRO A 594 -18.53 19.04 -28.15
CA PRO A 594 -18.07 20.15 -27.31
C PRO A 594 -17.72 19.73 -25.87
N HIS A 595 -18.41 18.73 -25.32
CA HIS A 595 -18.11 18.20 -23.99
C HIS A 595 -16.82 17.39 -23.97
N LEU A 596 -16.58 16.57 -25.00
CA LEU A 596 -15.29 15.89 -25.18
C LEU A 596 -14.15 16.91 -25.35
N GLY A 597 -14.35 17.94 -26.17
CA GLY A 597 -13.39 19.03 -26.36
C GLY A 597 -13.04 19.75 -25.05
N ARG A 598 -14.04 20.06 -24.21
CA ARG A 598 -13.82 20.65 -22.88
C ARG A 598 -13.04 19.72 -21.95
N ALA A 599 -13.40 18.43 -21.93
CA ALA A 599 -12.73 17.45 -21.08
C ALA A 599 -11.26 17.21 -21.49
N LEU A 600 -10.96 17.24 -22.80
CA LEU A 600 -9.58 17.16 -23.32
C LEU A 600 -8.69 18.32 -22.87
N GLN A 601 -9.28 19.46 -22.51
CA GLN A 601 -8.58 20.65 -22.00
C GLN A 601 -8.68 20.80 -20.46
N GLY A 602 -9.18 19.76 -19.76
CA GLY A 602 -9.34 19.76 -18.31
C GLY A 602 -8.02 19.55 -17.55
N SER A 603 -8.14 19.25 -16.25
CA SER A 603 -7.01 18.79 -15.42
C SER A 603 -6.36 17.53 -15.99
N GLU A 604 -5.14 17.19 -15.56
CA GLU A 604 -4.41 16.01 -16.05
C GLU A 604 -5.26 14.73 -16.01
N SER A 605 -5.91 14.43 -14.87
CA SER A 605 -6.76 13.25 -14.72
C SER A 605 -7.99 13.27 -15.64
N THR A 606 -8.57 14.45 -15.86
CA THR A 606 -9.71 14.65 -16.76
C THR A 606 -9.31 14.47 -18.22
N ALA A 607 -8.19 15.08 -18.62
CA ALA A 607 -7.66 15.00 -19.97
C ALA A 607 -7.27 13.57 -20.34
N GLU A 608 -6.72 12.78 -19.40
CA GLU A 608 -6.43 11.36 -19.61
C GLU A 608 -7.70 10.55 -19.90
N LEU A 609 -8.76 10.71 -19.09
CA LEU A 609 -10.05 10.04 -19.32
C LEU A 609 -10.71 10.49 -20.63
N ALA A 610 -10.60 11.78 -20.96
CA ALA A 610 -11.09 12.32 -22.22
C ALA A 610 -10.32 11.74 -23.42
N GLY A 611 -9.01 11.52 -23.29
CA GLY A 611 -8.20 10.84 -24.29
C GLY A 611 -8.64 9.40 -24.55
N GLN A 612 -9.05 8.68 -23.51
CA GLN A 612 -9.66 7.35 -23.65
C GLN A 612 -11.00 7.43 -24.40
N THR A 613 -11.88 8.37 -24.05
CA THR A 613 -13.16 8.60 -24.77
C THR A 613 -12.92 8.92 -26.24
N TRP A 614 -11.95 9.80 -26.52
CA TRP A 614 -11.53 10.16 -27.87
C TRP A 614 -11.07 8.94 -28.66
N ALA A 615 -10.26 8.07 -28.06
CA ALA A 615 -9.79 6.85 -28.72
C ALA A 615 -10.95 5.89 -29.04
N VAL A 616 -11.95 5.77 -28.17
CA VAL A 616 -13.16 4.98 -28.48
C VAL A 616 -13.93 5.58 -29.65
N ALA A 617 -14.07 6.91 -29.72
CA ALA A 617 -14.70 7.57 -30.87
C ALA A 617 -13.89 7.37 -32.17
N ALA A 618 -12.56 7.35 -32.08
CA ALA A 618 -11.65 7.05 -33.19
C ALA A 618 -11.82 5.62 -33.71
N VAL A 619 -11.81 4.63 -32.81
CA VAL A 619 -12.07 3.21 -33.12
C VAL A 619 -13.41 3.02 -33.84
N GLN A 620 -14.42 3.80 -33.46
CA GLN A 620 -15.75 3.72 -34.08
C GLN A 620 -15.87 4.52 -35.39
N GLY A 621 -14.81 5.17 -35.86
CA GLY A 621 -14.83 6.00 -37.08
C GLY A 621 -15.72 7.23 -36.96
N ARG A 622 -15.95 7.73 -35.75
CA ARG A 622 -16.89 8.83 -35.47
C ARG A 622 -16.24 10.21 -35.33
N LEU A 623 -14.92 10.33 -35.44
CA LEU A 623 -14.26 11.64 -35.35
C LEU A 623 -14.78 12.60 -36.44
N ALA A 624 -15.13 13.83 -36.06
CA ALA A 624 -15.50 14.90 -36.99
C ALA A 624 -14.89 16.24 -36.59
N ALA A 625 -15.09 17.25 -37.44
CA ALA A 625 -14.54 18.58 -37.26
C ALA A 625 -14.91 19.19 -35.89
N GLY A 626 -13.93 19.82 -35.24
CA GLY A 626 -14.10 20.48 -33.92
C GLY A 626 -13.36 19.80 -32.77
N ILE A 627 -12.79 18.61 -32.97
CA ILE A 627 -11.85 17.96 -32.06
C ILE A 627 -10.63 17.46 -32.83
N PRO A 628 -9.52 17.11 -32.13
CA PRO A 628 -8.37 16.43 -32.72
C PRO A 628 -8.78 15.27 -33.63
N MET A 629 -8.29 15.24 -34.87
CA MET A 629 -8.58 14.19 -35.86
C MET A 629 -7.52 13.10 -35.89
N ALA A 630 -6.35 13.38 -35.32
CA ALA A 630 -5.24 12.45 -35.18
C ALA A 630 -4.74 12.43 -33.73
N VAL A 631 -4.18 11.30 -33.30
CA VAL A 631 -3.75 11.14 -31.91
C VAL A 631 -2.63 12.12 -31.52
N GLN A 632 -1.83 12.55 -32.49
CA GLN A 632 -0.74 13.52 -32.31
C GLN A 632 -1.23 14.94 -32.04
N GLU A 633 -2.50 15.24 -32.36
CA GLU A 633 -3.12 16.54 -32.11
C GLU A 633 -3.67 16.65 -30.68
N LEU A 634 -3.71 15.55 -29.91
CA LEU A 634 -4.07 15.55 -28.50
C LEU A 634 -2.94 16.09 -27.63
N GLY A 635 -3.29 16.72 -26.52
CA GLY A 635 -2.34 17.06 -25.46
C GLY A 635 -1.71 15.82 -24.82
N ASP A 636 -0.56 16.00 -24.17
CA ASP A 636 0.29 14.89 -23.68
C ASP A 636 -0.47 13.89 -22.80
N THR A 637 -1.21 14.37 -21.80
CA THR A 637 -1.98 13.51 -20.89
C THR A 637 -3.14 12.79 -21.59
N ALA A 638 -3.79 13.44 -22.56
CA ALA A 638 -4.83 12.80 -23.37
C ALA A 638 -4.26 11.70 -24.27
N ARG A 639 -3.03 11.85 -24.79
CA ARG A 639 -2.35 10.78 -25.54
C ARG A 639 -2.10 9.55 -24.66
N ARG A 640 -1.79 9.71 -23.36
CA ARG A 640 -1.60 8.58 -22.42
C ARG A 640 -2.88 7.75 -22.28
N GLY A 641 -4.01 8.44 -22.16
CA GLY A 641 -5.34 7.82 -22.13
C GLY A 641 -5.68 7.11 -23.45
N ALA A 642 -5.48 7.79 -24.58
CA ALA A 642 -5.73 7.21 -25.90
C ALA A 642 -4.90 5.95 -26.14
N ALA A 643 -3.60 5.97 -25.78
CA ALA A 643 -2.71 4.83 -25.87
C ALA A 643 -3.21 3.61 -25.08
N THR A 644 -3.77 3.84 -23.88
CA THR A 644 -4.35 2.77 -23.06
C THR A 644 -5.51 2.06 -23.74
N VAL A 645 -6.38 2.82 -24.42
CA VAL A 645 -7.54 2.24 -25.13
C VAL A 645 -7.08 1.50 -26.39
N PHE A 646 -6.23 2.11 -27.21
CA PHE A 646 -5.75 1.46 -28.43
C PHE A 646 -4.96 0.19 -28.13
N ALA A 647 -4.22 0.12 -27.02
CA ALA A 647 -3.49 -1.08 -26.63
C ALA A 647 -4.40 -2.29 -26.33
N ARG A 648 -5.67 -2.06 -25.98
CA ARG A 648 -6.68 -3.10 -25.77
C ARG A 648 -7.52 -3.39 -27.02
N HIS A 649 -7.40 -2.56 -28.06
CA HIS A 649 -8.11 -2.68 -29.34
C HIS A 649 -7.09 -2.77 -30.47
N VAL A 650 -6.28 -3.84 -30.42
CA VAL A 650 -5.14 -4.04 -31.31
C VAL A 650 -5.54 -4.16 -32.79
N ASP A 651 -6.79 -4.49 -33.09
CA ASP A 651 -7.39 -4.45 -34.43
C ASP A 651 -7.39 -3.05 -35.06
N HIS A 652 -7.26 -2.01 -34.25
CA HIS A 652 -7.12 -0.61 -34.66
C HIS A 652 -5.66 -0.12 -34.61
N TYR A 653 -4.71 -1.02 -34.88
CA TYR A 653 -3.27 -0.75 -34.78
C TYR A 653 -2.71 0.44 -35.59
N PRO A 654 -3.32 0.94 -36.69
CA PRO A 654 -2.80 2.15 -37.33
C PRO A 654 -2.74 3.36 -36.38
N HIS A 655 -3.58 3.40 -35.35
CA HIS A 655 -3.52 4.42 -34.30
C HIS A 655 -2.40 4.18 -33.27
N LEU A 656 -1.92 2.95 -33.12
CA LEU A 656 -0.80 2.59 -32.23
C LEU A 656 0.56 2.95 -32.81
N ILE A 657 0.75 2.75 -34.11
CA ILE A 657 2.03 2.99 -34.81
C ILE A 657 2.68 4.33 -34.43
N PRO A 658 1.98 5.49 -34.48
CA PRO A 658 2.59 6.76 -34.13
C PRO A 658 2.94 6.88 -32.63
N LEU A 659 2.24 6.16 -31.75
CA LEU A 659 2.42 6.26 -30.30
C LEU A 659 3.68 5.54 -29.81
N PHE A 660 4.19 4.57 -30.57
CA PHE A 660 5.47 3.94 -30.24
C PHE A 660 6.66 4.90 -30.35
N GLY A 661 6.51 5.98 -31.12
CA GLY A 661 7.50 7.04 -31.30
C GLY A 661 7.25 8.29 -30.45
N ASP A 662 6.25 8.29 -29.57
CA ASP A 662 5.81 9.49 -28.85
C ASP A 662 6.91 10.09 -27.96
N GLY A 663 6.90 11.41 -27.82
CA GLY A 663 7.82 12.14 -26.95
C GLY A 663 7.63 11.81 -25.46
N ASP A 664 6.40 11.50 -25.05
CA ASP A 664 6.07 11.13 -23.68
C ASP A 664 6.33 9.62 -23.44
N ALA A 665 7.11 9.31 -22.40
CA ALA A 665 7.46 7.93 -22.04
C ALA A 665 6.26 7.09 -21.58
N GLU A 666 5.29 7.68 -20.87
CA GLU A 666 4.10 6.94 -20.43
C GLU A 666 3.17 6.63 -21.61
N VAL A 667 3.13 7.47 -22.65
CA VAL A 667 2.42 7.15 -23.90
C VAL A 667 3.03 5.93 -24.57
N ARG A 668 4.37 5.90 -24.71
CA ARG A 668 5.08 4.76 -25.30
C ARG A 668 4.84 3.48 -24.50
N LYS A 669 4.93 3.55 -23.18
CA LYS A 669 4.65 2.43 -22.26
C LYS A 669 3.23 1.90 -22.42
N ASN A 670 2.22 2.77 -22.39
CA ASN A 670 0.82 2.38 -22.54
C ASN A 670 0.57 1.74 -23.91
N ALA A 671 1.10 2.33 -24.99
CA ALA A 671 0.97 1.78 -26.34
C ALA A 671 1.66 0.41 -26.48
N SER A 672 2.81 0.21 -25.84
CA SER A 672 3.59 -1.04 -25.92
C SER A 672 2.85 -2.25 -25.36
N LEU A 673 1.88 -2.05 -24.46
CA LEU A 673 1.03 -3.12 -23.94
C LEU A 673 0.27 -3.87 -25.06
N ALA A 674 0.03 -3.21 -26.21
CA ALA A 674 -0.59 -3.82 -27.38
C ALA A 674 0.16 -5.06 -27.88
N MET A 675 1.49 -5.13 -27.65
CA MET A 675 2.30 -6.27 -28.08
C MET A 675 1.87 -7.58 -27.43
N ARG A 676 1.23 -7.55 -26.25
CA ARG A 676 0.65 -8.73 -25.62
C ARG A 676 -0.44 -9.40 -26.45
N TYR A 677 -1.08 -8.64 -27.34
CA TYR A 677 -2.21 -9.05 -28.17
C TYR A 677 -1.88 -9.03 -29.67
N ALA A 678 -0.64 -8.72 -30.06
CA ALA A 678 -0.28 -8.52 -31.48
C ALA A 678 -0.55 -9.75 -32.36
N PHE A 679 -0.47 -10.95 -31.79
CA PHE A 679 -0.70 -12.21 -32.52
C PHE A 679 -2.17 -12.66 -32.53
N ASP A 680 -3.07 -11.87 -31.96
CA ASP A 680 -4.52 -12.04 -32.14
C ASP A 680 -4.99 -11.47 -33.49
N LEU A 681 -4.14 -10.66 -34.14
CA LEU A 681 -4.39 -10.11 -35.47
C LEU A 681 -4.16 -11.13 -36.59
N PRO A 682 -4.80 -10.94 -37.76
CA PRO A 682 -4.42 -11.61 -38.99
C PRO A 682 -2.90 -11.48 -39.27
N PRO A 683 -2.23 -12.52 -39.79
CA PRO A 683 -0.77 -12.55 -39.90
C PRO A 683 -0.13 -11.34 -40.57
N ALA A 684 -0.72 -10.81 -41.65
CA ALA A 684 -0.18 -9.63 -42.34
C ALA A 684 -0.23 -8.35 -41.50
N GLN A 685 -1.28 -8.19 -40.69
CA GLN A 685 -1.46 -7.03 -39.81
C GLN A 685 -0.57 -7.12 -38.57
N ALA A 686 -0.48 -8.33 -37.98
CA ALA A 686 0.47 -8.61 -36.91
C ALA A 686 1.92 -8.28 -37.34
N ASP A 687 2.29 -8.73 -38.54
CA ASP A 687 3.60 -8.48 -39.15
C ASP A 687 3.89 -6.99 -39.34
N GLU A 688 2.92 -6.19 -39.78
CA GLU A 688 3.07 -4.74 -39.93
C GLU A 688 3.24 -4.06 -38.57
N LEU A 689 2.36 -4.37 -37.62
CA LEU A 689 2.38 -3.81 -36.28
C LEU A 689 3.68 -4.12 -35.55
N VAL A 690 4.13 -5.38 -35.59
CA VAL A 690 5.37 -5.81 -34.94
C VAL A 690 6.58 -5.10 -35.56
N ARG A 691 6.66 -4.97 -36.89
CA ARG A 691 7.77 -4.24 -37.52
C ARG A 691 7.77 -2.76 -37.16
N ALA A 692 6.59 -2.12 -37.15
CA ALA A 692 6.47 -0.74 -36.70
C ALA A 692 6.93 -0.55 -35.25
N PHE A 693 6.63 -1.52 -34.36
CA PHE A 693 7.15 -1.51 -33.00
C PHE A 693 8.67 -1.69 -32.96
N LEU A 694 9.24 -2.67 -33.67
CA LEU A 694 10.68 -2.95 -33.71
C LEU A 694 11.54 -1.76 -34.20
N ASP A 695 10.97 -0.88 -35.03
CA ASP A 695 11.64 0.32 -35.54
C ASP A 695 11.37 1.58 -34.70
N SER A 696 10.62 1.45 -33.61
CA SER A 696 10.23 2.56 -32.74
C SER A 696 11.14 2.77 -31.52
N ARG A 697 10.95 3.89 -30.81
CA ARG A 697 11.60 4.15 -29.51
C ARG A 697 11.06 3.24 -28.41
N ALA A 698 9.78 2.88 -28.47
CA ALA A 698 9.13 2.04 -27.47
C ALA A 698 9.71 0.63 -27.38
N PHE A 699 10.25 0.09 -28.47
CA PHE A 699 10.91 -1.23 -28.46
C PHE A 699 12.10 -1.29 -27.48
N VAL A 700 12.89 -0.23 -27.39
CA VAL A 700 14.06 -0.17 -26.50
C VAL A 700 13.64 -0.30 -25.03
N ASP A 701 12.56 0.40 -24.68
CA ASP A 701 12.09 0.52 -23.30
C ASP A 701 11.21 -0.69 -22.91
N HIS A 702 10.41 -1.25 -23.83
CA HIS A 702 9.27 -2.13 -23.51
C HIS A 702 9.16 -3.44 -24.33
N LEU A 703 10.28 -3.99 -24.82
CA LEU A 703 10.29 -5.25 -25.59
C LEU A 703 9.72 -6.47 -24.84
N GLU A 704 9.65 -6.44 -23.50
CA GLU A 704 9.18 -7.55 -22.67
C GLU A 704 7.73 -7.97 -23.00
N HIS A 705 6.89 -7.04 -23.44
CA HIS A 705 5.52 -7.34 -23.84
C HIS A 705 5.46 -8.23 -25.08
N LEU A 706 6.35 -8.01 -26.05
CA LEU A 706 6.44 -8.80 -27.27
C LEU A 706 7.10 -10.17 -27.01
N VAL A 707 8.11 -10.21 -26.14
CA VAL A 707 8.74 -11.48 -25.71
C VAL A 707 7.72 -12.38 -25.02
N PHE A 708 6.93 -11.81 -24.10
CA PHE A 708 5.88 -12.54 -23.42
C PHE A 708 4.84 -13.08 -24.40
N ALA A 709 4.36 -12.26 -25.35
CA ALA A 709 3.39 -12.67 -26.36
C ALA A 709 3.89 -13.84 -27.22
N LEU A 710 5.17 -13.83 -27.62
CA LEU A 710 5.78 -14.92 -28.38
C LEU A 710 5.92 -16.21 -27.55
N HIS A 711 6.19 -16.09 -26.26
CA HIS A 711 6.34 -17.24 -25.38
C HIS A 711 4.99 -17.91 -25.08
N ASP A 712 3.98 -17.10 -24.76
CA ASP A 712 2.64 -17.54 -24.34
C ASP A 712 1.76 -18.01 -25.51
N HIS A 713 2.13 -17.64 -26.75
CA HIS A 713 1.40 -18.07 -27.94
C HIS A 713 1.30 -19.59 -28.01
N THR A 714 0.09 -20.14 -28.17
CA THR A 714 -0.17 -21.59 -28.13
C THR A 714 -0.11 -22.26 -29.52
N GLY A 715 -0.26 -21.49 -30.60
CA GLY A 715 -0.25 -21.97 -31.99
C GLY A 715 1.14 -22.01 -32.66
N PRO A 716 1.23 -22.28 -33.97
CA PRO A 716 2.47 -22.11 -34.73
C PRO A 716 2.95 -20.66 -34.67
N LEU A 717 4.22 -20.43 -34.32
CA LEU A 717 4.75 -19.06 -34.22
C LEU A 717 4.85 -18.42 -35.62
N PRO A 718 4.53 -17.12 -35.77
CA PRO A 718 4.58 -16.46 -37.07
C PRO A 718 6.02 -16.27 -37.55
N THR A 719 6.22 -16.13 -38.86
CA THR A 719 7.55 -15.97 -39.47
C THR A 719 8.28 -14.71 -38.99
N VAL A 720 7.56 -13.63 -38.64
CA VAL A 720 8.16 -12.42 -38.05
C VAL A 720 8.84 -12.69 -36.71
N ALA A 721 8.49 -13.76 -36.00
CA ALA A 721 9.11 -14.12 -34.72
C ALA A 721 10.62 -14.35 -34.83
N ILE A 722 11.12 -14.86 -35.97
CA ILE A 722 12.57 -15.01 -36.21
C ILE A 722 13.23 -13.62 -36.26
N GLU A 723 12.62 -12.67 -36.99
CA GLU A 723 13.11 -11.30 -37.09
C GLU A 723 13.09 -10.59 -35.73
N VAL A 724 12.02 -10.79 -34.94
CA VAL A 724 11.91 -10.29 -33.56
C VAL A 724 13.05 -10.83 -32.70
N CYS A 725 13.27 -12.14 -32.69
CA CYS A 725 14.33 -12.76 -31.91
C CYS A 725 15.72 -12.24 -32.33
N GLU A 726 15.98 -12.10 -33.64
CA GLU A 726 17.22 -11.52 -34.14
C GLU A 726 17.42 -10.07 -33.68
N ARG A 727 16.36 -9.26 -33.70
CA ARG A 727 16.41 -7.84 -33.30
C ARG A 727 16.64 -7.72 -31.80
N ILE A 728 15.94 -8.49 -30.98
CA ILE A 728 16.09 -8.48 -29.52
C ILE A 728 17.48 -8.96 -29.12
N VAL A 729 17.96 -10.08 -29.68
CA VAL A 729 19.30 -10.58 -29.37
C VAL A 729 20.39 -9.60 -29.82
N ARG A 730 20.20 -8.90 -30.94
CA ARG A 730 21.14 -7.86 -31.39
C ARG A 730 21.10 -6.62 -30.50
N HIS A 731 19.92 -6.23 -30.03
CA HIS A 731 19.71 -5.00 -29.25
C HIS A 731 20.12 -5.18 -27.78
N VAL A 732 19.60 -6.24 -27.13
CA VAL A 732 19.82 -6.54 -25.71
C VAL A 732 21.16 -7.24 -25.50
N GLY A 733 21.55 -8.12 -26.43
CA GLY A 733 22.85 -8.78 -26.42
C GLY A 733 23.14 -9.52 -25.11
N LYS A 734 24.26 -9.17 -24.47
CA LYS A 734 24.73 -9.83 -23.24
C LYS A 734 23.81 -9.64 -22.03
N GLU A 735 22.91 -8.65 -22.05
CA GLU A 735 21.95 -8.47 -20.96
C GLU A 735 20.95 -9.64 -20.87
N LEU A 736 20.72 -10.39 -21.96
CA LEU A 736 19.90 -11.61 -21.96
C LEU A 736 20.45 -12.75 -21.09
N GLY A 737 21.77 -12.78 -20.88
CA GLY A 737 22.46 -13.70 -19.97
C GLY A 737 22.86 -13.08 -18.65
N ASP A 738 22.63 -11.78 -18.50
CA ASP A 738 22.94 -11.04 -17.29
C ASP A 738 21.72 -11.07 -16.38
N ILE A 739 21.72 -12.07 -15.50
CA ILE A 739 20.64 -12.36 -14.55
C ILE A 739 20.19 -11.14 -13.71
N ARG A 740 20.96 -10.03 -13.68
CA ARG A 740 20.78 -8.77 -12.88
C ARG A 740 19.73 -7.88 -13.49
N THR A 741 19.56 -8.03 -14.78
CA THR A 741 18.68 -7.21 -15.58
C THR A 741 17.33 -7.90 -15.66
N GLN A 742 16.25 -7.13 -15.72
CA GLN A 742 14.92 -7.69 -16.00
C GLN A 742 14.89 -8.49 -17.33
N ARG A 743 15.88 -8.25 -18.21
CA ARG A 743 16.07 -8.92 -19.50
C ARG A 743 16.54 -10.37 -19.43
N ALA A 744 16.93 -10.89 -18.26
CA ALA A 744 17.27 -12.29 -18.12
C ALA A 744 16.05 -13.22 -18.17
N ALA A 745 14.90 -12.76 -17.65
CA ALA A 745 13.61 -13.43 -17.83
C ALA A 745 13.25 -13.49 -19.33
N ASP A 746 13.47 -12.38 -20.05
CA ASP A 746 13.30 -12.33 -21.50
C ASP A 746 14.23 -13.34 -22.21
N GLY A 747 15.47 -13.51 -21.72
CA GLY A 747 16.41 -14.52 -22.22
C GLY A 747 15.85 -15.95 -22.14
N HIS A 748 15.27 -16.34 -21.00
CA HIS A 748 14.63 -17.65 -20.84
C HIS A 748 13.46 -17.85 -21.82
N HIS A 749 12.59 -16.86 -21.93
CA HIS A 749 11.45 -16.91 -22.85
C HIS A 749 11.91 -17.01 -24.31
N LEU A 750 12.91 -16.22 -24.72
CA LEU A 750 13.49 -16.25 -26.07
C LEU A 750 14.13 -17.59 -26.40
N VAL A 751 14.84 -18.24 -25.47
CA VAL A 751 15.40 -19.58 -25.67
C VAL A 751 14.29 -20.57 -26.04
N SER A 752 13.20 -20.59 -25.26
CA SER A 752 12.06 -21.47 -25.53
C SER A 752 11.42 -21.16 -26.90
N THR A 753 11.20 -19.88 -27.19
CA THR A 753 10.63 -19.42 -28.47
C THR A 753 11.50 -19.83 -29.67
N VAL A 754 12.82 -19.65 -29.60
CA VAL A 754 13.75 -19.94 -30.71
C VAL A 754 13.89 -21.45 -30.96
N ILE A 755 13.91 -22.28 -29.92
CA ILE A 755 13.90 -23.74 -30.07
C ILE A 755 12.60 -24.19 -30.75
N ARG A 756 11.46 -23.61 -30.35
CA ARG A 756 10.18 -23.89 -30.98
C ARG A 756 10.16 -23.44 -32.45
N LEU A 757 10.69 -22.26 -32.74
CA LEU A 757 10.89 -21.75 -34.11
C LEU A 757 11.75 -22.68 -34.96
N TYR A 758 12.85 -23.21 -34.41
CA TYR A 758 13.72 -24.16 -35.10
C TYR A 758 12.97 -25.45 -35.48
N ARG A 759 12.17 -26.00 -34.56
CA ARG A 759 11.39 -27.22 -34.80
C ARG A 759 10.35 -27.04 -35.91
N GLN A 760 9.62 -25.93 -35.90
CA GLN A 760 8.56 -25.65 -36.88
C GLN A 760 9.08 -25.18 -38.24
N SER A 761 10.31 -24.65 -38.31
CA SER A 761 10.81 -23.98 -39.52
C SER A 761 11.31 -24.96 -40.59
N PRO A 762 11.13 -24.63 -41.89
CA PRO A 762 11.76 -25.37 -42.98
C PRO A 762 13.29 -25.22 -42.96
N PRO A 763 14.05 -26.10 -43.63
CA PRO A 763 15.52 -26.11 -43.59
C PRO A 763 16.17 -24.74 -43.85
N ALA A 764 15.63 -23.95 -44.78
CA ALA A 764 16.16 -22.63 -45.12
C ALA A 764 16.10 -21.62 -43.96
N LEU A 765 15.11 -21.73 -43.06
CA LEU A 765 14.93 -20.81 -41.93
C LEU A 765 15.54 -21.34 -40.62
N ARG A 766 15.85 -22.64 -40.55
CA ARG A 766 16.55 -23.24 -39.40
C ARG A 766 17.94 -22.66 -39.20
N ILE A 767 18.64 -22.31 -40.27
CA ILE A 767 19.96 -21.67 -40.20
C ILE A 767 19.89 -20.37 -39.40
N ARG A 768 18.87 -19.53 -39.66
CA ARG A 768 18.66 -18.29 -38.89
C ARG A 768 18.39 -18.57 -37.42
N CYS A 769 17.63 -19.62 -37.11
CA CYS A 769 17.38 -20.01 -35.72
C CYS A 769 18.67 -20.48 -35.02
N LEU A 770 19.54 -21.22 -35.73
CA LEU A 770 20.85 -21.61 -35.22
C LEU A 770 21.75 -20.39 -34.98
N ASP A 771 21.76 -19.41 -35.89
CA ASP A 771 22.49 -18.15 -35.68
C ASP A 771 22.01 -17.39 -34.44
N ILE A 772 20.70 -17.43 -34.14
CA ILE A 772 20.14 -16.84 -32.93
C ILE A 772 20.57 -17.64 -31.70
N ILE A 773 20.51 -18.97 -31.74
CA ILE A 773 20.98 -19.85 -30.65
C ILE A 773 22.46 -19.60 -30.35
N ASP A 774 23.31 -19.47 -31.37
CA ASP A 774 24.72 -19.16 -31.23
C ASP A 774 24.93 -17.81 -30.55
N ARG A 775 24.15 -16.80 -30.92
CA ARG A 775 24.21 -15.48 -30.26
C ARG A 775 23.66 -15.50 -28.84
N LEU A 776 22.61 -16.27 -28.55
CA LEU A 776 22.10 -16.49 -27.19
C LEU A 776 23.16 -17.19 -26.32
N SER A 777 23.87 -18.16 -26.89
CA SER A 777 25.00 -18.85 -26.25
C SER A 777 26.15 -17.87 -25.97
N GLN A 778 26.54 -17.04 -26.95
CA GLN A 778 27.54 -15.98 -26.76
C GLN A 778 27.12 -14.93 -25.73
N ALA A 779 25.82 -14.65 -25.63
CA ALA A 779 25.24 -13.77 -24.64
C ALA A 779 25.15 -14.40 -23.24
N GLY A 780 25.29 -15.72 -23.12
CA GLY A 780 25.11 -16.46 -21.87
C GLY A 780 23.65 -16.56 -21.43
N ALA A 781 22.70 -16.56 -22.37
CA ALA A 781 21.27 -16.51 -22.10
C ALA A 781 20.81 -17.60 -21.12
N TYR A 782 20.08 -17.19 -20.09
CA TYR A 782 19.66 -18.06 -19.00
C TYR A 782 18.75 -19.20 -19.50
N GLY A 783 19.04 -20.44 -19.09
CA GLY A 783 18.25 -21.63 -19.44
C GLY A 783 18.61 -22.30 -20.78
N LEU A 784 19.52 -21.74 -21.59
CA LEU A 784 19.87 -22.32 -22.90
C LEU A 784 20.48 -23.73 -22.80
N ASN A 785 21.43 -23.95 -21.88
CA ASN A 785 22.10 -25.25 -21.75
C ASN A 785 21.10 -26.36 -21.37
N ALA A 786 20.22 -26.10 -20.40
CA ALA A 786 19.19 -27.04 -19.97
C ALA A 786 18.19 -27.32 -21.10
N ALA A 787 17.83 -26.30 -21.89
CA ALA A 787 16.94 -26.48 -23.03
C ALA A 787 17.56 -27.34 -24.13
N LEU A 788 18.85 -27.15 -24.45
CA LEU A 788 19.58 -27.95 -25.44
C LEU A 788 19.85 -29.38 -24.99
N GLU A 789 20.01 -29.64 -23.68
CA GLU A 789 20.15 -30.99 -23.13
C GLU A 789 18.89 -31.84 -23.37
N ASN A 790 17.70 -31.21 -23.34
CA ASN A 790 16.43 -31.87 -23.64
C ASN A 790 16.18 -32.07 -25.15
N GLU A 791 17.05 -31.56 -26.04
CA GLU A 791 16.98 -31.80 -27.49
C GLU A 791 17.89 -32.94 -27.96
N ARG A 792 18.71 -33.53 -27.07
CA ARG A 792 19.51 -34.73 -27.35
C ARG A 792 18.68 -35.98 -27.16
#